data_AF-A0A958MGJ2-F1
#
_entry.id   AF-A0A958MGJ2-F1
#
_cell.length_a   1.000
_cell.length_b   1.000
_cell.length_c   1.000
_cell.angle_alpha   90.00
_cell.angle_beta   90.00
_cell.angle_gamma   90.00
#
_symmetry.space_group_name_H-M   'P 1'
#
loop_
_entity.id
_entity.type
_entity.pdbx_description
1 polymer ?
#
loop_
_entity_poly.entity_id
_entity_poly.type
_entity_poly.pdbx_seq_one_letter_code
_entity_poly.pdbx_strand_id
1 'polypeptide(L)'
;WSEKTHTFYFVKDYPQKYKWIWDHTRPESVLGQTNALLKSVGSKLRFEIYDYNHDGVEREFGDLRYSFINFIEEIEAGGTPLGYGPSDANPFTGEILAANVMVWTGMLDFYLEIINDAGIAAEGESSLFRQLNAALKVNGNDEVDVEQMITDWDQTQGVGKFFKHMAQHTRYAYPGWNTYTMSQAGDVLVPTVVDKYQDGTFGVGSSSSNKVGLITSVLDLPVSKLPFDFETRMLSGRPQVKVRNPYDILDISWLERAANSNSVLAQNSGMYNFIHVLNNLRKISDRNYTGKDGLKNIAQDHYERELAIIKTNEQGHCIMDAEEFFGGFGSFLKATKLDVTDPEVRADILNNILYRVSIHEFGHNLNLRHNFYGSVDKANFTINTDSSIANFPGSNRLTKYTVTGEGAYKPVSGESRQQVSSSVMDYLRLEDELNTPWAWEEYDVATILDSYQPTKFDDKGHLYLFCTDEHTATSALCNRHDFGTTPSQILMSQIRSYDERYEMRNKRYGRAFWDTSGYVGGIFGTMLSMKEFLPMWRSAFAEDIVFKQLEVMGIKNKNEQKAYLEELNREMRKVMKITMAFYQAVIQQSRGDRDYRSEYDETTGALKQMGIISDKIYAMFFLAGDDAIFYNPNLVMLHNSFLTYSKEPGLAQFTDRIWRNMVTDRNIAMEPWFINFARFQYAKNATNYNNRDAANLINAMKIVRIENAKDLKDQYGVTMDVAQPAVRTRLPKSTTGTFNKGDDVVVVHVDGSYYMTSVAEGHVTFALFQDALDKIQGSGDDDQSITQFNMDVREFFWLYNLAQSGSLQ
;
A
#
# COMPACT_ATOMS: atom_id res chain seq x y z
N TRP A 1 -21.09 -14.21 -34.68
CA TRP A 1 -20.92 -14.38 -33.21
C TRP A 1 -22.24 -14.63 -32.50
N SER A 2 -23.36 -14.10 -33.01
CA SER A 2 -24.69 -14.18 -32.41
C SER A 2 -25.37 -15.55 -32.41
N GLU A 3 -24.70 -16.70 -32.44
CA GLU A 3 -25.38 -18.03 -32.35
C GLU A 3 -24.56 -19.09 -31.59
N LYS A 4 -23.54 -18.70 -30.83
CA LYS A 4 -22.64 -19.66 -30.20
C LYS A 4 -23.03 -19.92 -28.74
N THR A 5 -23.17 -21.19 -28.39
CA THR A 5 -23.05 -21.66 -27.01
C THR A 5 -21.57 -21.93 -26.73
N HIS A 6 -21.05 -21.43 -25.61
CA HIS A 6 -19.73 -21.76 -25.11
C HIS A 6 -19.86 -22.74 -23.93
N THR A 7 -19.10 -23.82 -23.96
CA THR A 7 -19.26 -24.92 -23.01
C THR A 7 -18.03 -25.03 -22.13
N PHE A 8 -18.26 -24.93 -20.82
CA PHE A 8 -17.29 -25.27 -19.79
C PHE A 8 -17.45 -26.72 -19.37
N TYR A 9 -16.38 -27.30 -18.83
CA TYR A 9 -16.38 -28.64 -18.27
C TYR A 9 -15.82 -28.62 -16.85
N PHE A 10 -16.49 -29.30 -15.92
CA PHE A 10 -15.86 -29.63 -14.66
C PHE A 10 -14.69 -30.57 -14.92
N VAL A 11 -13.56 -30.34 -14.26
CA VAL A 11 -12.45 -31.31 -14.28
C VAL A 11 -12.89 -32.65 -13.67
N LYS A 12 -12.12 -33.70 -13.95
CA LYS A 12 -12.29 -34.98 -13.27
C LYS A 12 -12.19 -34.78 -11.76
N ASP A 13 -13.08 -35.43 -11.01
CA ASP A 13 -13.15 -35.38 -9.54
C ASP A 13 -13.52 -34.00 -8.95
N TYR A 14 -14.12 -33.09 -9.73
CA TYR A 14 -14.61 -31.80 -9.22
C TYR A 14 -15.58 -31.98 -8.02
N PRO A 15 -15.46 -31.17 -6.94
CA PRO A 15 -16.25 -31.36 -5.73
C PRO A 15 -17.75 -31.15 -5.95
N GLN A 16 -18.55 -32.20 -5.75
CA GLN A 16 -20.00 -32.17 -6.05
C GLN A 16 -20.76 -31.08 -5.26
N LYS A 17 -20.34 -30.80 -4.02
CA LYS A 17 -20.95 -29.79 -3.14
C LYS A 17 -20.91 -28.37 -3.72
N TYR A 18 -20.01 -28.07 -4.65
CA TYR A 18 -19.83 -26.72 -5.22
C TYR A 18 -20.35 -26.57 -6.65
N LYS A 19 -20.81 -27.66 -7.30
CA LYS A 19 -21.32 -27.60 -8.69
C LYS A 19 -22.46 -26.61 -8.89
N TRP A 20 -23.26 -26.36 -7.85
CA TRP A 20 -24.39 -25.43 -7.93
C TRP A 20 -23.97 -23.99 -8.26
N ILE A 21 -22.75 -23.57 -7.92
CA ILE A 21 -22.20 -22.24 -8.23
C ILE A 21 -22.16 -22.00 -9.74
N TRP A 22 -22.03 -23.07 -10.54
CA TRP A 22 -21.82 -23.00 -11.98
C TRP A 22 -22.98 -23.54 -12.81
N ASP A 23 -23.92 -24.26 -12.19
CA ASP A 23 -25.02 -24.93 -12.89
C ASP A 23 -25.87 -23.93 -13.70
N HIS A 24 -25.66 -23.92 -15.02
CA HIS A 24 -26.31 -23.00 -15.96
C HIS A 24 -27.84 -23.09 -15.99
N THR A 25 -28.43 -24.15 -15.42
CA THR A 25 -29.89 -24.30 -15.29
C THR A 25 -30.47 -23.56 -14.09
N ARG A 26 -29.62 -23.19 -13.13
CA ARG A 26 -29.97 -22.47 -11.91
C ARG A 26 -29.85 -20.96 -12.12
N PRO A 27 -30.91 -20.16 -11.98
CA PRO A 27 -30.85 -18.71 -12.17
C PRO A 27 -29.84 -18.01 -11.26
N GLU A 28 -29.55 -18.59 -10.09
CA GLU A 28 -28.62 -18.04 -9.10
C GLU A 28 -27.14 -18.34 -9.35
N SER A 29 -26.81 -19.27 -10.25
CA SER A 29 -25.42 -19.63 -10.54
C SER A 29 -24.73 -18.55 -11.35
N VAL A 30 -23.40 -18.53 -11.36
CA VAL A 30 -22.59 -17.59 -12.16
C VAL A 30 -22.99 -17.64 -13.65
N LEU A 31 -23.12 -18.84 -14.21
CA LEU A 31 -23.52 -19.01 -15.61
C LEU A 31 -25.00 -18.66 -15.83
N GLY A 32 -25.88 -19.03 -14.91
CA GLY A 32 -27.31 -18.72 -14.98
C GLY A 32 -27.58 -17.22 -14.99
N GLN A 33 -26.93 -16.47 -14.10
CA GLN A 33 -27.02 -15.02 -14.02
C GLN A 33 -26.45 -14.33 -15.27
N THR A 34 -25.28 -14.78 -15.74
CA THR A 34 -24.66 -14.25 -16.97
C THR A 34 -25.55 -14.51 -18.19
N ASN A 35 -26.12 -15.70 -18.30
CA ASN A 35 -27.05 -16.04 -19.38
C ASN A 35 -28.33 -15.19 -19.32
N ALA A 36 -28.87 -14.95 -18.13
CA ALA A 36 -30.03 -14.07 -17.94
C ALA A 36 -29.72 -12.63 -18.37
N LEU A 37 -28.54 -12.13 -17.99
CA LEU A 37 -28.05 -10.81 -18.37
C LEU A 37 -27.94 -10.67 -19.90
N LEU A 38 -27.22 -11.58 -20.55
CA LEU A 38 -27.08 -11.61 -22.01
C LEU A 38 -28.43 -11.75 -22.73
N LYS A 39 -29.36 -12.54 -22.19
CA LYS A 39 -30.70 -12.70 -22.75
C LYS A 39 -31.49 -11.40 -22.73
N SER A 40 -31.29 -10.53 -21.74
CA SER A 40 -32.06 -9.30 -21.58
C SER A 40 -31.89 -8.31 -22.73
N VAL A 41 -30.67 -8.21 -23.27
CA VAL A 41 -30.33 -7.42 -24.46
C VAL A 41 -30.54 -8.21 -25.76
N GLY A 42 -31.15 -9.39 -25.68
CA GLY A 42 -31.37 -10.27 -26.82
C GLY A 42 -30.08 -10.82 -27.44
N SER A 43 -28.99 -10.90 -26.67
CA SER A 43 -27.82 -11.69 -27.06
C SER A 43 -28.23 -13.16 -27.14
N LYS A 44 -27.69 -13.83 -28.15
CA LYS A 44 -27.87 -15.27 -28.37
C LYS A 44 -26.71 -16.11 -27.80
N LEU A 45 -25.62 -15.48 -27.33
CA LEU A 45 -24.50 -16.16 -26.65
C LEU A 45 -24.98 -16.80 -25.35
N ARG A 46 -24.66 -18.08 -25.12
CA ARG A 46 -24.98 -18.78 -23.88
C ARG A 46 -23.78 -19.56 -23.36
N PHE A 47 -23.70 -19.68 -22.05
CA PHE A 47 -22.72 -20.50 -21.35
C PHE A 47 -23.40 -21.73 -20.78
N GLU A 48 -22.81 -22.88 -21.03
CA GLU A 48 -23.24 -24.17 -20.49
C GLU A 48 -22.08 -24.83 -19.75
N ILE A 49 -22.41 -25.74 -18.84
CA ILE A 49 -21.41 -26.53 -18.13
C ILE A 49 -21.83 -27.99 -18.03
N TYR A 50 -20.88 -28.89 -18.24
CA TYR A 50 -21.05 -30.33 -18.12
C TYR A 50 -19.88 -31.00 -17.40
N ASP A 51 -19.99 -32.29 -17.08
CA ASP A 51 -18.89 -33.08 -16.57
C ASP A 51 -17.84 -33.38 -17.67
N TYR A 52 -16.58 -33.58 -17.27
CA TYR A 52 -15.46 -33.88 -18.19
C TYR A 52 -15.75 -34.98 -19.22
N ASN A 53 -16.60 -35.95 -18.89
CA ASN A 53 -16.94 -37.12 -19.71
C ASN A 53 -18.30 -37.00 -20.45
N HIS A 54 -18.84 -35.79 -20.59
CA HIS A 54 -20.11 -35.55 -21.27
C HIS A 54 -20.12 -36.13 -22.70
N ASP A 55 -21.26 -36.65 -23.14
CA ASP A 55 -21.45 -37.37 -24.42
C ASP A 55 -20.55 -38.60 -24.62
N GLY A 56 -20.00 -39.15 -23.55
CA GLY A 56 -19.06 -40.28 -23.62
C GLY A 56 -17.69 -39.91 -24.17
N VAL A 57 -17.38 -38.61 -24.27
CA VAL A 57 -16.07 -38.10 -24.67
C VAL A 57 -15.38 -37.54 -23.42
N GLU A 58 -14.29 -38.17 -23.00
CA GLU A 58 -13.46 -37.64 -21.91
C GLU A 58 -12.64 -36.44 -22.40
N ARG A 59 -12.76 -35.33 -21.68
CA ARG A 59 -12.03 -34.09 -21.91
C ARG A 59 -11.05 -33.91 -20.78
N GLU A 60 -9.78 -33.83 -21.14
CA GLU A 60 -8.71 -33.66 -20.17
C GLU A 60 -8.42 -32.18 -19.96
N PHE A 61 -8.25 -31.80 -18.70
CA PHE A 61 -7.82 -30.46 -18.34
C PHE A 61 -6.49 -30.11 -19.04
N GLY A 62 -6.38 -28.88 -19.55
CA GLY A 62 -5.25 -28.45 -20.37
C GLY A 62 -5.46 -28.62 -21.89
N ASP A 63 -6.52 -29.29 -22.35
CA ASP A 63 -6.86 -29.32 -23.77
C ASP A 63 -7.48 -27.98 -24.23
N LEU A 64 -6.72 -27.19 -25.00
CA LEU A 64 -7.09 -25.85 -25.52
C LEU A 64 -8.37 -25.80 -26.36
N ARG A 65 -8.98 -26.95 -26.69
CA ARG A 65 -10.28 -27.00 -27.38
C ARG A 65 -11.46 -26.85 -26.42
N TYR A 66 -11.21 -26.97 -25.13
CA TYR A 66 -12.22 -26.98 -24.09
C TYR A 66 -11.87 -25.97 -22.99
N SER A 67 -12.89 -25.48 -22.31
CA SER A 67 -12.80 -24.56 -21.18
C SER A 67 -13.16 -25.32 -19.92
N PHE A 68 -12.45 -25.08 -18.81
CA PHE A 68 -12.60 -25.89 -17.60
C PHE A 68 -12.84 -25.06 -16.35
N ILE A 69 -13.50 -25.70 -15.37
CA ILE A 69 -13.63 -25.20 -14.01
C ILE A 69 -13.01 -26.22 -13.07
N ASN A 70 -12.04 -25.76 -12.29
CA ASN A 70 -11.27 -26.58 -11.38
C ASN A 70 -11.21 -25.96 -9.99
N PHE A 71 -11.67 -26.71 -8.99
CA PHE A 71 -11.51 -26.36 -7.58
C PHE A 71 -10.42 -27.25 -7.01
N ILE A 72 -9.31 -26.64 -6.63
CA ILE A 72 -8.12 -27.31 -6.13
C ILE A 72 -8.27 -27.50 -4.61
N GLU A 73 -8.59 -28.72 -4.20
CA GLU A 73 -8.73 -29.10 -2.78
C GLU A 73 -7.39 -29.44 -2.11
N GLU A 74 -6.30 -29.50 -2.88
CA GLU A 74 -4.97 -29.79 -2.37
C GLU A 74 -4.42 -28.62 -1.56
N ILE A 75 -3.92 -28.92 -0.36
CA ILE A 75 -3.21 -27.95 0.48
C ILE A 75 -1.79 -27.80 -0.07
N GLU A 76 -1.50 -26.64 -0.65
CA GLU A 76 -0.16 -26.31 -1.13
C GLU A 76 0.60 -25.45 -0.10
N ALA A 77 1.92 -25.65 -0.02
CA ALA A 77 2.77 -24.91 0.91
C ALA A 77 3.24 -23.58 0.29
N GLY A 78 2.83 -22.47 0.89
CA GLY A 78 3.24 -21.11 0.52
C GLY A 78 2.14 -20.35 -0.22
N GLY A 79 1.74 -19.19 0.32
CA GLY A 79 0.81 -18.19 -0.24
C GLY A 79 -0.01 -18.68 -1.43
N THR A 80 -1.04 -19.48 -1.17
CA THR A 80 -1.89 -20.01 -2.25
C THR A 80 -2.80 -18.91 -2.79
N PRO A 81 -2.87 -18.71 -4.12
CA PRO A 81 -3.89 -17.86 -4.74
C PRO A 81 -5.28 -18.40 -4.38
N LEU A 82 -6.25 -17.54 -4.06
CA LEU A 82 -7.65 -17.95 -3.89
C LEU A 82 -8.32 -18.25 -5.23
N GLY A 83 -8.00 -17.49 -6.26
CA GLY A 83 -8.58 -17.58 -7.58
C GLY A 83 -7.59 -17.22 -8.68
N TYR A 84 -7.82 -17.81 -9.85
CA TYR A 84 -7.15 -17.46 -11.10
C TYR A 84 -8.00 -17.85 -12.32
N GLY A 85 -8.34 -16.87 -13.16
CA GLY A 85 -9.16 -17.01 -14.36
C GLY A 85 -8.38 -16.82 -15.66
N PRO A 86 -7.50 -17.75 -16.06
CA PRO A 86 -6.70 -17.60 -17.27
C PRO A 86 -7.54 -17.79 -18.53
N SER A 87 -7.22 -17.01 -19.56
CA SER A 87 -7.74 -17.20 -20.90
C SER A 87 -6.62 -17.30 -21.93
N ASP A 88 -6.78 -18.24 -22.85
CA ASP A 88 -5.89 -18.45 -23.98
C ASP A 88 -6.43 -17.67 -25.18
N ALA A 89 -5.91 -16.46 -25.40
CA ALA A 89 -6.30 -15.64 -26.53
C ALA A 89 -5.47 -15.97 -27.79
N ASN A 90 -6.12 -15.97 -28.95
CA ASN A 90 -5.43 -15.97 -30.23
C ASN A 90 -4.59 -14.68 -30.35
N PRO A 91 -3.26 -14.78 -30.49
CA PRO A 91 -2.37 -13.61 -30.45
C PRO A 91 -2.54 -12.66 -31.64
N PHE A 92 -3.22 -13.08 -32.71
CA PHE A 92 -3.47 -12.25 -33.90
C PHE A 92 -4.84 -11.58 -33.88
N THR A 93 -5.84 -12.20 -33.25
CA THR A 93 -7.23 -11.71 -33.28
C THR A 93 -7.73 -11.23 -31.93
N GLY A 94 -7.06 -11.58 -30.83
CA GLY A 94 -7.54 -11.36 -29.47
C GLY A 94 -8.72 -12.25 -29.07
N GLU A 95 -9.16 -13.19 -29.94
CA GLU A 95 -10.27 -14.10 -29.63
C GLU A 95 -9.84 -15.10 -28.55
N ILE A 96 -10.60 -15.18 -27.45
CA ILE A 96 -10.43 -16.22 -26.43
C ILE A 96 -10.78 -17.59 -27.04
N LEU A 97 -9.81 -18.50 -27.08
CA LEU A 97 -9.92 -19.85 -27.60
C LEU A 97 -10.33 -20.85 -26.51
N ALA A 98 -9.73 -20.71 -25.33
CA ALA A 98 -10.07 -21.45 -24.13
C ALA A 98 -10.04 -20.50 -22.93
N ALA A 99 -10.90 -20.76 -21.95
CA ALA A 99 -11.04 -19.95 -20.75
C ALA A 99 -11.18 -20.90 -19.58
N ASN A 100 -10.38 -20.74 -18.54
CA ASN A 100 -10.43 -21.63 -17.37
C ASN A 100 -10.73 -20.83 -16.11
N VAL A 101 -11.32 -21.49 -15.12
CA VAL A 101 -11.49 -20.94 -13.78
C VAL A 101 -10.85 -21.89 -12.80
N MET A 102 -9.85 -21.40 -12.07
CA MET A 102 -9.11 -22.12 -11.04
C MET A 102 -9.41 -21.45 -9.70
N VAL A 103 -9.86 -22.23 -8.71
CA VAL A 103 -10.13 -21.73 -7.35
C VAL A 103 -9.50 -22.68 -6.35
N TRP A 104 -8.67 -22.17 -5.42
CA TRP A 104 -8.07 -23.01 -4.39
C TRP A 104 -8.96 -23.01 -3.15
N THR A 105 -9.45 -24.18 -2.80
CA THR A 105 -10.35 -24.39 -1.66
C THR A 105 -9.64 -25.04 -0.47
N GLY A 106 -8.51 -25.73 -0.71
CA GLY A 106 -7.84 -26.57 0.30
C GLY A 106 -7.42 -25.86 1.58
N MET A 107 -7.10 -24.56 1.50
CA MET A 107 -6.63 -23.76 2.64
C MET A 107 -7.74 -22.93 3.31
N LEU A 108 -8.96 -22.86 2.73
CA LEU A 108 -10.02 -22.00 3.27
C LEU A 108 -10.44 -22.43 4.68
N ASP A 109 -10.58 -23.73 4.91
CA ASP A 109 -10.93 -24.25 6.22
C ASP A 109 -9.85 -23.92 7.27
N PHE A 110 -8.58 -24.02 6.87
CA PHE A 110 -7.45 -23.67 7.72
C PHE A 110 -7.42 -22.17 8.07
N TYR A 111 -7.69 -21.27 7.12
CA TYR A 111 -7.76 -19.84 7.41
C TYR A 111 -8.91 -19.49 8.36
N LEU A 112 -10.08 -20.12 8.20
CA LEU A 112 -11.19 -19.93 9.13
C LEU A 112 -10.86 -20.40 10.55
N GLU A 113 -10.07 -21.47 10.69
CA GLU A 113 -9.57 -21.91 12.00
C GLU A 113 -8.60 -20.91 12.63
N ILE A 114 -7.61 -20.40 11.86
CA ILE A 114 -6.70 -19.38 12.38
C ILE A 114 -7.46 -18.12 12.79
N ILE A 115 -8.45 -17.70 12.02
CA ILE A 115 -9.22 -16.50 12.32
C ILE A 115 -10.08 -16.70 13.56
N ASN A 116 -10.60 -17.90 13.80
CA ASN A 116 -11.27 -18.24 15.06
C ASN A 116 -10.30 -18.10 16.25
N ASP A 117 -9.10 -18.65 16.13
CA ASP A 117 -8.07 -18.58 17.17
C ASP A 117 -7.59 -17.13 17.41
N ALA A 118 -7.44 -16.34 16.35
CA ALA A 118 -7.06 -14.94 16.39
C ALA A 118 -8.19 -14.04 16.94
N GLY A 119 -9.45 -14.31 16.57
CA GLY A 119 -10.63 -13.56 16.98
C GLY A 119 -10.92 -13.66 18.48
N ILE A 120 -10.42 -14.70 19.14
CA ILE A 120 -10.48 -14.89 20.60
C ILE A 120 -9.46 -14.00 21.35
N ALA A 121 -8.45 -13.43 20.68
CA ALA A 121 -7.34 -12.71 21.33
C ALA A 121 -7.50 -11.18 21.47
N ALA A 122 -8.44 -10.53 20.77
CA ALA A 122 -8.52 -9.07 20.70
C ALA A 122 -9.72 -8.47 21.47
N GLU A 123 -9.64 -8.32 22.81
CA GLU A 123 -10.59 -7.51 23.58
C GLU A 123 -10.15 -6.04 23.69
N GLY A 124 -11.03 -5.11 23.24
CA GLY A 124 -10.83 -3.65 23.31
C GLY A 124 -10.34 -3.01 22.00
N GLU A 125 -10.27 -1.67 22.00
CA GLU A 125 -9.61 -0.89 20.92
C GLU A 125 -8.14 -1.31 20.82
N SER A 126 -7.63 -1.56 19.61
CA SER A 126 -6.24 -2.02 19.47
C SER A 126 -5.25 -0.96 19.95
N SER A 127 -4.05 -1.40 20.33
CA SER A 127 -2.99 -0.51 20.77
C SER A 127 -2.54 0.49 19.72
N LEU A 128 -2.67 0.12 18.44
CA LEU A 128 -2.40 1.00 17.32
C LEU A 128 -3.42 2.12 17.27
N PHE A 129 -4.72 1.79 17.33
CA PHE A 129 -5.80 2.79 17.33
C PHE A 129 -5.74 3.71 18.55
N ARG A 130 -5.43 3.17 19.74
CA ARG A 130 -5.19 4.00 20.94
C ARG A 130 -4.07 5.03 20.72
N GLN A 131 -2.96 4.61 20.10
CA GLN A 131 -1.84 5.50 19.81
C GLN A 131 -2.14 6.47 18.67
N LEU A 132 -2.86 6.04 17.63
CA LEU A 132 -3.34 6.87 16.54
C LEU A 132 -4.22 8.00 17.08
N ASN A 133 -5.23 7.64 17.87
CA ASN A 133 -6.13 8.60 18.52
C ASN A 133 -5.34 9.54 19.44
N ALA A 134 -4.40 9.02 20.25
CA ALA A 134 -3.53 9.85 21.08
C ALA A 134 -2.67 10.84 20.25
N ALA A 135 -2.13 10.41 19.11
CA ALA A 135 -1.35 11.26 18.22
C ALA A 135 -2.20 12.33 17.53
N LEU A 136 -3.50 12.09 17.33
CA LEU A 136 -4.44 13.04 16.73
C LEU A 136 -4.92 14.13 17.72
N LYS A 137 -4.95 13.87 19.03
CA LYS A 137 -5.39 14.84 20.07
C LYS A 137 -4.65 16.16 19.96
N VAL A 138 -5.35 17.29 19.90
CA VAL A 138 -4.72 18.63 19.77
C VAL A 138 -4.20 19.12 21.13
N ASN A 139 -5.02 18.98 22.18
CA ASN A 139 -4.65 19.22 23.57
C ASN A 139 -4.92 17.97 24.40
N GLY A 140 -4.19 17.75 25.49
CA GLY A 140 -4.26 16.52 26.32
C GLY A 140 -5.63 16.15 26.89
N ASN A 141 -6.65 17.01 26.73
CA ASN A 141 -8.01 16.81 27.20
C ASN A 141 -9.05 16.61 26.07
N ASP A 142 -8.67 16.71 24.80
CA ASP A 142 -9.61 16.52 23.69
C ASP A 142 -9.81 15.02 23.43
N GLU A 143 -11.06 14.55 23.44
CA GLU A 143 -11.41 13.24 22.93
C GLU A 143 -11.46 13.34 21.40
N VAL A 144 -10.64 12.55 20.72
CA VAL A 144 -10.61 12.47 19.26
C VAL A 144 -10.87 11.02 18.88
N ASP A 145 -11.96 10.81 18.16
CA ASP A 145 -12.29 9.56 17.50
C ASP A 145 -11.98 9.71 16.02
N VAL A 146 -10.97 8.97 15.54
CA VAL A 146 -10.55 9.00 14.14
C VAL A 146 -11.69 8.62 13.18
N GLU A 147 -12.65 7.80 13.63
CA GLU A 147 -13.80 7.40 12.80
C GLU A 147 -14.72 8.57 12.51
N GLN A 148 -14.84 9.53 13.44
CA GLN A 148 -15.61 10.76 13.23
C GLN A 148 -14.91 11.76 12.31
N MET A 149 -13.63 11.55 12.01
CA MET A 149 -12.86 12.39 11.09
C MET A 149 -13.07 12.03 9.62
N ILE A 150 -13.68 10.88 9.34
CA ILE A 150 -13.90 10.40 7.98
C ILE A 150 -15.01 11.22 7.30
N THR A 151 -14.81 11.59 6.03
CA THR A 151 -15.87 12.27 5.25
C THR A 151 -16.67 11.26 4.44
N ASP A 152 -17.96 11.55 4.31
CA ASP A 152 -18.80 10.96 3.29
C ASP A 152 -19.26 12.04 2.29
N TRP A 153 -19.08 11.80 1.00
CA TRP A 153 -19.50 12.70 -0.06
C TRP A 153 -20.63 12.10 -0.89
N ASP A 154 -21.69 12.88 -1.09
CA ASP A 154 -22.66 12.56 -2.13
C ASP A 154 -22.04 12.83 -3.50
N GLN A 155 -21.65 11.76 -4.20
CA GLN A 155 -21.01 11.84 -5.50
C GLN A 155 -21.92 12.30 -6.65
N THR A 156 -23.21 12.54 -6.39
CA THR A 156 -24.14 13.05 -7.40
C THR A 156 -24.21 14.58 -7.44
N GLN A 157 -23.67 15.26 -6.43
CA GLN A 157 -23.75 16.73 -6.30
C GLN A 157 -22.50 17.36 -5.67
N GLY A 158 -22.39 18.69 -5.77
CA GLY A 158 -21.36 19.47 -5.09
C GLY A 158 -19.93 18.97 -5.31
N VAL A 159 -19.12 19.02 -4.25
CA VAL A 159 -17.72 18.55 -4.27
C VAL A 159 -17.62 17.05 -4.58
N GLY A 160 -18.60 16.23 -4.18
CA GLY A 160 -18.57 14.79 -4.44
C GLY A 160 -18.65 14.49 -5.93
N LYS A 161 -19.53 15.19 -6.66
CA LYS A 161 -19.59 15.11 -8.12
C LYS A 161 -18.30 15.58 -8.78
N PHE A 162 -17.69 16.66 -8.24
CA PHE A 162 -16.40 17.14 -8.72
C PHE A 162 -15.28 16.14 -8.46
N PHE A 163 -15.25 15.52 -7.28
CA PHE A 163 -14.27 14.49 -6.92
C PHE A 163 -14.39 13.28 -7.85
N LYS A 164 -15.61 12.81 -8.12
CA LYS A 164 -15.85 11.75 -9.12
C LYS A 164 -15.31 12.13 -10.50
N HIS A 165 -15.57 13.36 -10.97
CA HIS A 165 -14.97 13.86 -12.23
C HIS A 165 -13.44 13.85 -12.18
N MET A 166 -12.84 14.32 -11.07
CA MET A 166 -11.39 14.35 -10.91
C MET A 166 -10.78 12.95 -10.90
N ALA A 167 -11.36 11.99 -10.18
CA ALA A 167 -10.85 10.62 -10.06
C ALA A 167 -10.64 9.95 -11.44
N GLN A 168 -11.45 10.31 -12.44
CA GLN A 168 -11.29 9.81 -13.80
C GLN A 168 -10.06 10.36 -14.53
N HIS A 169 -9.66 11.58 -14.18
CA HIS A 169 -8.58 12.33 -14.82
C HIS A 169 -7.25 12.22 -14.07
N THR A 170 -7.23 11.59 -12.90
CA THR A 170 -6.03 11.35 -12.08
C THR A 170 -5.45 9.96 -12.26
N ARG A 171 -5.96 9.18 -13.22
CA ARG A 171 -5.46 7.84 -13.56
C ARG A 171 -4.30 7.97 -14.52
N TYR A 172 -3.11 7.63 -14.06
CA TYR A 172 -1.94 7.48 -14.91
C TYR A 172 -1.59 5.99 -14.99
N ALA A 173 -1.40 5.44 -16.18
CA ALA A 173 -0.92 4.06 -16.30
C ALA A 173 0.61 4.02 -16.09
N TYR A 174 1.11 2.97 -15.46
CA TYR A 174 2.54 2.77 -15.27
C TYR A 174 3.26 2.65 -16.64
N PRO A 175 4.26 3.49 -16.94
CA PRO A 175 4.88 3.54 -18.26
C PRO A 175 5.64 2.26 -18.65
N GLY A 176 6.00 1.40 -17.69
CA GLY A 176 6.65 0.10 -17.94
C GLY A 176 5.76 -0.94 -18.63
N TRP A 177 4.44 -0.76 -18.66
CA TRP A 177 3.49 -1.66 -19.33
C TRP A 177 3.17 -1.24 -20.79
N ASN A 178 3.69 -0.09 -21.24
CA ASN A 178 3.41 0.48 -22.58
C ASN A 178 3.80 -0.41 -23.78
N THR A 179 4.52 -1.51 -23.58
CA THR A 179 4.81 -2.45 -24.68
C THR A 179 3.60 -3.30 -25.09
N TYR A 180 2.58 -3.45 -24.25
CA TYR A 180 1.44 -4.34 -24.51
C TYR A 180 0.13 -3.62 -24.86
N THR A 181 -0.04 -2.35 -24.50
CA THR A 181 -1.29 -1.58 -24.69
C THR A 181 -1.38 -0.81 -26.00
N MET A 182 -0.42 -0.95 -26.92
CA MET A 182 -0.47 -0.32 -28.25
C MET A 182 -1.48 -0.98 -29.22
N SER A 183 -2.26 -1.98 -28.81
CA SER A 183 -3.27 -2.58 -29.68
C SER A 183 -4.68 -2.04 -29.40
N GLN A 184 -5.15 -1.21 -30.33
CA GLN A 184 -6.56 -1.03 -30.68
C GLN A 184 -7.48 -0.34 -29.66
N ALA A 185 -7.18 0.92 -29.32
CA ALA A 185 -8.23 1.92 -29.15
C ALA A 185 -7.65 3.30 -29.48
N GLY A 186 -8.19 3.94 -30.52
CA GLY A 186 -7.97 5.36 -30.72
C GLY A 186 -8.54 6.14 -29.53
N ASP A 187 -7.96 7.30 -29.27
CA ASP A 187 -8.43 8.31 -28.31
C ASP A 187 -8.00 8.11 -26.84
N VAL A 188 -6.70 7.94 -26.61
CA VAL A 188 -6.07 8.65 -25.48
C VAL A 188 -5.60 9.99 -26.03
N LEU A 189 -6.39 11.04 -25.81
CA LEU A 189 -5.96 12.42 -26.00
C LEU A 189 -4.79 12.71 -25.07
N VAL A 190 -3.57 12.46 -25.55
CA VAL A 190 -2.37 13.09 -25.01
C VAL A 190 -2.55 14.59 -25.24
N PRO A 191 -2.66 15.45 -24.20
CA PRO A 191 -2.65 16.88 -24.42
C PRO A 191 -1.27 17.24 -24.96
N THR A 192 -1.20 17.54 -26.25
CA THR A 192 -0.07 18.25 -26.84
C THR A 192 0.03 19.61 -26.17
N VAL A 193 0.76 19.71 -25.05
CA VAL A 193 1.31 20.97 -24.59
C VAL A 193 2.54 21.23 -25.45
N VAL A 194 2.30 21.77 -26.63
CA VAL A 194 3.34 22.45 -27.41
C VAL A 194 3.51 23.83 -26.78
N ASP A 195 4.29 23.90 -25.70
CA ASP A 195 4.88 25.18 -25.32
C ASP A 195 6.23 25.32 -26.02
N LYS A 196 6.23 26.23 -26.99
CA LYS A 196 7.41 26.70 -27.70
C LYS A 196 8.37 27.35 -26.70
N TYR A 197 9.38 26.60 -26.27
CA TYR A 197 10.64 27.23 -25.89
C TYR A 197 11.52 27.37 -27.12
N GLN A 198 11.65 28.61 -27.58
CA GLN A 198 12.69 29.03 -28.51
C GLN A 198 14.03 28.90 -27.80
N ASP A 199 14.83 27.90 -28.15
CA ASP A 199 16.16 28.11 -28.71
C ASP A 199 16.72 26.78 -29.22
N GLY A 200 17.20 26.82 -30.46
CA GLY A 200 17.42 25.65 -31.29
C GLY A 200 18.58 24.77 -30.84
N THR A 201 18.35 23.47 -30.80
CA THR A 201 19.17 22.46 -31.51
C THR A 201 18.43 21.12 -31.49
N PHE A 202 17.96 20.71 -32.67
CA PHE A 202 17.40 19.38 -32.91
C PHE A 202 18.54 18.38 -33.11
N GLY A 203 18.48 17.26 -32.39
CA GLY A 203 19.18 16.02 -32.72
C GLY A 203 18.17 14.87 -32.67
N VAL A 204 17.59 14.54 -33.82
CA VAL A 204 16.81 13.30 -34.00
C VAL A 204 17.79 12.13 -33.91
N GLY A 205 17.64 11.27 -32.91
CA GLY A 205 18.45 10.07 -32.75
C GLY A 205 17.63 8.96 -32.12
N SER A 206 16.99 8.15 -32.97
CA SER A 206 16.50 6.83 -32.59
C SER A 206 17.71 5.94 -32.28
N SER A 207 17.96 5.64 -31.01
CA SER A 207 18.68 4.43 -30.62
C SER A 207 18.45 4.12 -29.15
N SER A 208 17.86 2.96 -28.92
CA SER A 208 18.02 2.17 -27.70
C SER A 208 19.49 2.10 -27.29
N SER A 209 19.87 2.82 -26.23
CA SER A 209 20.95 2.47 -25.31
C SER A 209 21.09 3.54 -24.23
N ASN A 210 21.27 3.07 -23.00
CA ASN A 210 21.64 3.80 -21.80
C ASN A 210 22.55 5.01 -22.06
N LYS A 211 22.14 6.17 -21.53
CA LYS A 211 23.04 7.18 -20.94
C LYS A 211 22.23 8.03 -19.96
N VAL A 212 22.16 7.56 -18.72
CA VAL A 212 21.99 8.44 -17.56
C VAL A 212 23.24 9.32 -17.52
N GLY A 213 23.09 10.58 -17.92
CA GLY A 213 24.12 11.59 -17.74
C GLY A 213 24.24 11.90 -16.25
N LEU A 214 25.19 11.27 -15.57
CA LEU A 214 25.73 11.80 -14.32
C LEU A 214 26.34 13.17 -14.62
N ILE A 215 25.82 14.20 -13.96
CA ILE A 215 26.53 15.48 -13.83
C ILE A 215 27.70 15.23 -12.87
N THR A 216 28.85 14.89 -13.44
CA THR A 216 30.15 15.00 -12.77
C THR A 216 30.74 16.37 -13.07
N SER A 217 30.60 17.31 -12.13
CA SER A 217 31.57 18.39 -11.93
C SER A 217 31.21 19.20 -10.69
N VAL A 218 31.90 18.97 -9.58
CA VAL A 218 32.78 19.93 -8.88
C VAL A 218 33.40 19.15 -7.71
N LEU A 219 34.73 18.94 -7.76
CA LEU A 219 35.70 19.02 -6.65
C LEU A 219 36.99 18.29 -7.04
N ASP A 220 37.95 19.05 -7.55
CA ASP A 220 39.37 18.71 -7.49
C ASP A 220 39.83 18.81 -6.03
N LEU A 221 40.05 17.67 -5.36
CA LEU A 221 40.85 17.62 -4.14
C LEU A 221 41.81 16.42 -4.19
N PRO A 222 43.13 16.62 -4.04
CA PRO A 222 44.12 15.55 -4.12
C PRO A 222 44.14 14.72 -2.83
N VAL A 223 43.95 13.41 -2.98
CA VAL A 223 43.89 12.35 -1.94
C VAL A 223 45.25 12.08 -1.26
N SER A 224 46.01 13.13 -0.92
CA SER A 224 47.39 12.99 -0.38
C SER A 224 47.57 13.43 1.07
N LYS A 225 46.51 13.76 1.81
CA LYS A 225 46.61 14.18 3.21
C LYS A 225 45.45 13.71 4.08
N LEU A 226 45.42 12.42 4.41
CA LEU A 226 44.83 11.95 5.66
C LEU A 226 45.79 10.90 6.27
N PRO A 227 46.31 11.12 7.50
CA PRO A 227 47.08 10.12 8.21
C PRO A 227 46.11 9.21 8.97
N PHE A 228 46.29 7.90 8.93
CA PHE A 228 46.27 6.99 10.08
C PHE A 228 46.48 5.55 9.57
N ASP A 229 47.39 4.89 10.27
CA ASP A 229 48.14 3.69 9.90
C ASP A 229 47.57 2.50 10.66
N PHE A 230 47.35 1.36 9.99
CA PHE A 230 47.32 0.04 10.64
C PHE A 230 47.75 -1.03 9.64
N GLU A 231 49.01 -1.47 9.79
CA GLU A 231 49.64 -2.55 9.06
C GLU A 231 48.93 -3.90 9.23
N THR A 232 48.88 -4.65 8.12
CA THR A 232 48.61 -6.10 8.06
C THR A 232 49.94 -6.85 7.99
N ARG A 233 50.13 -7.94 8.75
CA ARG A 233 51.08 -9.01 8.36
C ARG A 233 50.89 -10.36 9.06
N MET A 234 50.99 -11.40 8.22
CA MET A 234 51.31 -12.83 8.43
C MET A 234 50.20 -13.81 8.82
N LEU A 235 50.15 -15.08 8.37
CA LEU A 235 50.46 -15.79 7.11
C LEU A 235 50.12 -17.28 7.39
N SER A 236 49.47 -17.94 6.42
CA SER A 236 49.54 -19.38 6.05
C SER A 236 49.21 -20.51 7.04
N GLY A 237 48.31 -21.42 6.61
CA GLY A 237 48.30 -22.83 7.02
C GLY A 237 46.93 -23.53 6.97
N ARG A 238 46.62 -24.27 5.88
CA ARG A 238 45.60 -25.36 5.86
C ARG A 238 46.35 -26.70 5.76
N PRO A 239 45.89 -27.81 6.36
CA PRO A 239 44.86 -28.65 5.72
C PRO A 239 43.82 -29.38 6.62
N GLN A 240 42.61 -29.55 6.04
CA GLN A 240 41.69 -30.70 6.09
C GLN A 240 40.76 -30.98 7.31
N VAL A 241 39.48 -30.60 7.12
CA VAL A 241 38.18 -31.29 7.36
C VAL A 241 37.91 -32.06 8.68
N LYS A 242 36.94 -31.56 9.47
CA LYS A 242 35.77 -32.33 9.97
C LYS A 242 34.68 -31.44 10.62
N VAL A 243 33.46 -31.58 10.06
CA VAL A 243 32.08 -31.38 10.60
C VAL A 243 31.70 -30.08 11.34
N ARG A 244 30.87 -29.31 10.60
CA ARG A 244 29.78 -28.37 10.92
C ARG A 244 29.40 -27.98 12.37
N ASN A 245 29.26 -26.64 12.48
CA ASN A 245 28.45 -25.79 13.37
C ASN A 245 29.03 -25.45 14.77
N PRO A 246 28.78 -24.26 15.38
CA PRO A 246 27.85 -23.17 15.01
C PRO A 246 28.33 -21.73 15.39
N TYR A 247 28.97 -20.96 14.49
CA TYR A 247 29.24 -19.52 14.70
C TYR A 247 29.38 -18.76 13.37
N ASP A 248 28.39 -18.89 12.48
CA ASP A 248 28.16 -17.91 11.41
C ASP A 248 27.22 -16.82 11.93
N ILE A 249 27.78 -15.77 12.52
CA ILE A 249 27.05 -14.54 12.85
C ILE A 249 27.90 -13.36 12.36
N LEU A 250 27.29 -12.58 11.46
CA LEU A 250 27.68 -11.26 10.92
C LEU A 250 28.67 -11.25 9.75
N ASP A 251 28.17 -11.61 8.56
CA ASP A 251 28.66 -11.06 7.29
C ASP A 251 27.68 -9.99 6.78
N ILE A 252 28.14 -8.73 6.85
CA ILE A 252 27.40 -7.51 6.46
C ILE A 252 27.38 -7.35 4.92
N SER A 253 28.02 -8.24 4.16
CA SER A 253 28.03 -8.19 2.69
C SER A 253 26.71 -8.58 2.00
N TRP A 254 25.70 -9.04 2.75
CA TRP A 254 24.34 -9.24 2.23
C TRP A 254 23.53 -7.93 2.16
N LEU A 255 23.79 -6.98 3.06
CA LEU A 255 23.09 -5.68 3.07
C LEU A 255 23.49 -4.79 1.88
N GLU A 256 24.75 -4.85 1.44
CA GLU A 256 25.22 -4.11 0.25
C GLU A 256 24.78 -4.75 -1.08
N ARG A 257 24.47 -6.06 -1.09
CA ARG A 257 23.89 -6.72 -2.27
C ARG A 257 22.38 -6.54 -2.37
N ALA A 258 21.66 -6.50 -1.25
CA ALA A 258 20.23 -6.18 -1.23
C ALA A 258 19.95 -4.70 -1.58
N ALA A 259 20.85 -3.77 -1.20
CA ALA A 259 20.73 -2.36 -1.55
C ALA A 259 20.91 -2.05 -3.04
N ASN A 260 21.52 -2.96 -3.81
CA ASN A 260 21.72 -2.82 -5.26
C ASN A 260 20.78 -3.69 -6.12
N SER A 261 19.83 -4.43 -5.52
CA SER A 261 18.89 -5.28 -6.27
C SER A 261 17.43 -5.08 -5.90
N ASN A 262 17.04 -3.88 -5.44
CA ASN A 262 15.63 -3.47 -5.27
C ASN A 262 15.41 -2.04 -5.79
N SER A 263 16.14 -1.64 -6.83
CA SER A 263 15.65 -0.53 -7.65
C SER A 263 14.33 -0.96 -8.26
N VAL A 264 13.34 -0.07 -8.28
CA VAL A 264 12.09 -0.15 -9.04
C VAL A 264 12.30 -0.53 -10.53
N LEU A 265 13.54 -0.55 -11.02
CA LEU A 265 13.95 -1.06 -12.32
C LEU A 265 14.20 -2.58 -12.42
N ALA A 266 14.26 -3.33 -11.32
CA ALA A 266 14.53 -4.78 -11.33
C ALA A 266 13.26 -5.65 -11.40
N GLN A 267 12.09 -5.06 -11.15
CA GLN A 267 10.79 -5.66 -11.48
C GLN A 267 10.42 -5.47 -12.97
N ASN A 268 11.35 -5.01 -13.81
CA ASN A 268 11.16 -4.85 -15.25
C ASN A 268 11.04 -6.22 -15.96
N SER A 269 9.82 -6.70 -16.04
CA SER A 269 9.34 -7.87 -16.78
C SER A 269 9.55 -7.79 -18.31
N GLY A 270 10.23 -6.78 -18.86
CA GLY A 270 10.45 -6.65 -20.32
C GLY A 270 11.64 -7.46 -20.86
N MET A 271 12.83 -7.30 -20.25
CA MET A 271 14.07 -7.91 -20.79
C MET A 271 14.25 -9.36 -20.34
N TYR A 272 13.75 -9.70 -19.14
CA TYR A 272 13.67 -11.08 -18.67
C TYR A 272 12.71 -11.89 -19.54
N ASN A 273 11.50 -11.38 -19.83
CA ASN A 273 10.57 -12.05 -20.74
C ASN A 273 11.11 -12.17 -22.18
N PHE A 274 11.83 -11.18 -22.73
CA PHE A 274 12.39 -11.29 -24.08
C PHE A 274 13.51 -12.35 -24.19
N ILE A 275 14.44 -12.40 -23.22
CA ILE A 275 15.48 -13.44 -23.16
C ILE A 275 14.87 -14.81 -22.87
N HIS A 276 13.82 -14.88 -22.04
CA HIS A 276 13.11 -16.12 -21.73
C HIS A 276 12.33 -16.64 -22.94
N VAL A 277 11.67 -15.74 -23.70
CA VAL A 277 10.99 -16.06 -24.97
C VAL A 277 12.00 -16.54 -26.01
N LEU A 278 13.16 -15.90 -26.15
CA LEU A 278 14.22 -16.35 -27.08
C LEU A 278 14.82 -17.71 -26.68
N ASN A 279 15.03 -17.95 -25.38
CA ASN A 279 15.50 -19.26 -24.89
C ASN A 279 14.42 -20.34 -25.02
N ASN A 280 13.14 -19.98 -24.90
CA ASN A 280 12.02 -20.90 -25.09
C ASN A 280 11.79 -21.22 -26.57
N LEU A 281 11.87 -20.23 -27.47
CA LEU A 281 11.83 -20.45 -28.92
C LEU A 281 12.96 -21.37 -29.39
N ARG A 282 14.14 -21.27 -28.74
CA ARG A 282 15.28 -22.17 -28.99
C ARG A 282 15.05 -23.58 -28.46
N LYS A 283 14.39 -23.75 -27.30
CA LYS A 283 13.98 -25.07 -26.78
C LYS A 283 12.84 -25.71 -27.59
N ILE A 284 11.96 -24.90 -28.17
CA ILE A 284 10.86 -25.35 -29.03
C ILE A 284 11.39 -25.77 -30.40
N SER A 285 12.40 -25.10 -30.96
CA SER A 285 12.99 -25.53 -32.25
C SER A 285 13.71 -26.88 -32.16
N ASP A 286 14.12 -27.30 -30.96
CA ASP A 286 14.90 -28.52 -30.75
C ASP A 286 14.03 -29.76 -30.46
N ARG A 287 12.70 -29.62 -30.32
CA ARG A 287 11.77 -30.72 -30.05
C ARG A 287 10.84 -30.94 -31.25
N ASN A 288 10.87 -32.15 -31.83
CA ASN A 288 10.01 -32.55 -32.94
C ASN A 288 8.54 -32.67 -32.50
N TYR A 289 7.79 -31.56 -32.52
CA TYR A 289 6.36 -31.51 -32.27
C TYR A 289 5.55 -31.84 -33.54
N THR A 290 5.65 -33.06 -34.05
CA THR A 290 4.86 -33.52 -35.22
C THR A 290 3.87 -34.62 -34.81
N GLY A 291 2.56 -34.33 -34.83
CA GLY A 291 1.48 -35.30 -34.59
C GLY A 291 0.38 -34.78 -33.65
N LYS A 292 -0.75 -35.51 -33.56
CA LYS A 292 -1.90 -35.18 -32.67
C LYS A 292 -1.50 -35.06 -31.19
N ASP A 293 -0.50 -35.81 -30.75
CA ASP A 293 0.00 -35.79 -29.37
C ASP A 293 0.94 -34.60 -29.10
N GLY A 294 1.46 -33.94 -30.15
CA GLY A 294 2.35 -32.78 -30.02
C GLY A 294 1.65 -31.56 -29.42
N LEU A 295 0.41 -31.29 -29.83
CA LEU A 295 -0.39 -30.18 -29.29
C LEU A 295 -0.81 -30.43 -27.83
N LYS A 296 -1.14 -31.67 -27.49
CA LYS A 296 -1.46 -32.07 -26.10
C LYS A 296 -0.27 -31.86 -25.17
N ASN A 297 0.94 -32.26 -25.60
CA ASN A 297 2.16 -32.05 -24.82
C ASN A 297 2.55 -30.57 -24.72
N ILE A 298 2.33 -29.76 -25.76
CA ILE A 298 2.55 -28.30 -25.69
C ILE A 298 1.61 -27.66 -24.68
N ALA A 299 0.34 -28.06 -24.67
CA ALA A 299 -0.64 -27.50 -23.75
C ALA A 299 -0.39 -27.92 -22.30
N GLN A 300 0.06 -29.16 -22.06
CA GLN A 300 0.50 -29.63 -20.74
C GLN A 300 1.75 -28.90 -20.26
N ASP A 301 2.78 -28.73 -21.11
CA ASP A 301 3.98 -27.94 -20.78
C ASP A 301 3.64 -26.47 -20.51
N HIS A 302 2.69 -25.90 -21.26
CA HIS A 302 2.19 -24.55 -21.02
C HIS A 302 1.48 -24.46 -19.68
N TYR A 303 0.60 -25.42 -19.37
CA TYR A 303 -0.10 -25.50 -18.09
C TYR A 303 0.86 -25.62 -16.89
N GLU A 304 1.83 -26.53 -16.93
CA GLU A 304 2.83 -26.69 -15.86
C GLU A 304 3.67 -25.43 -15.68
N ARG A 305 3.90 -24.69 -16.77
CA ARG A 305 4.58 -23.40 -16.74
C ARG A 305 3.70 -22.30 -16.15
N GLU A 306 2.43 -22.20 -16.54
CA GLU A 306 1.49 -21.22 -15.98
C GLU A 306 1.30 -21.50 -14.49
N LEU A 307 1.15 -22.76 -14.07
CA LEU A 307 1.16 -23.14 -12.65
C LEU A 307 2.43 -22.68 -11.93
N ALA A 308 3.61 -22.83 -12.55
CA ALA A 308 4.86 -22.37 -11.94
C ALA A 308 4.94 -20.83 -11.85
N ILE A 309 4.41 -20.11 -12.83
CA ILE A 309 4.33 -18.63 -12.84
C ILE A 309 3.35 -18.14 -11.77
N ILE A 310 2.17 -18.76 -11.68
CA ILE A 310 1.17 -18.49 -10.64
C ILE A 310 1.79 -18.69 -9.25
N LYS A 311 2.50 -19.81 -9.05
CA LYS A 311 3.14 -20.15 -7.77
C LYS A 311 4.27 -19.22 -7.36
N THR A 312 4.86 -18.50 -8.30
CA THR A 312 5.98 -17.57 -8.04
C THR A 312 5.56 -16.11 -8.07
N ASN A 313 4.32 -15.82 -8.51
CA ASN A 313 3.78 -14.48 -8.76
C ASN A 313 4.74 -13.56 -9.55
N GLU A 314 5.64 -14.15 -10.36
CA GLU A 314 6.78 -13.46 -10.98
C GLU A 314 6.36 -12.41 -12.04
N GLN A 315 5.09 -12.41 -12.43
CA GLN A 315 4.55 -11.56 -13.48
C GLN A 315 3.42 -10.62 -12.99
N GLY A 316 3.14 -10.55 -11.69
CA GLY A 316 2.10 -9.69 -11.13
C GLY A 316 0.69 -10.06 -11.60
N HIS A 317 0.38 -11.36 -11.61
CA HIS A 317 -0.87 -11.91 -12.14
C HIS A 317 -2.08 -11.53 -11.27
N CYS A 318 -3.28 -11.70 -11.86
CA CYS A 318 -4.59 -11.60 -11.19
C CYS A 318 -4.76 -12.69 -10.13
N ILE A 319 -4.06 -12.52 -9.02
CA ILE A 319 -4.06 -13.46 -7.91
C ILE A 319 -4.62 -12.73 -6.70
N MET A 320 -5.76 -13.19 -6.24
CA MET A 320 -6.28 -12.83 -4.92
C MET A 320 -5.51 -13.64 -3.88
N ASP A 321 -4.66 -13.00 -3.08
CA ASP A 321 -3.92 -13.67 -2.01
C ASP A 321 -4.85 -13.99 -0.82
N ALA A 322 -4.79 -15.23 -0.33
CA ALA A 322 -5.67 -15.66 0.75
C ALA A 322 -5.39 -14.93 2.07
N GLU A 323 -4.12 -14.76 2.46
CA GLU A 323 -3.78 -14.06 3.71
C GLU A 323 -4.24 -12.60 3.66
N GLU A 324 -4.11 -11.96 2.49
CA GLU A 324 -4.59 -10.59 2.28
C GLU A 324 -6.12 -10.48 2.31
N PHE A 325 -6.81 -11.40 1.65
CA PHE A 325 -8.27 -11.45 1.58
C PHE A 325 -8.91 -11.67 2.96
N PHE A 326 -8.35 -12.57 3.76
CA PHE A 326 -8.81 -12.86 5.13
C PHE A 326 -8.43 -11.79 6.16
N GLY A 327 -7.64 -10.79 5.77
CA GLY A 327 -7.30 -9.65 6.62
C GLY A 327 -8.55 -8.91 7.11
N GLY A 328 -8.68 -8.74 8.43
CA GLY A 328 -9.84 -8.05 9.04
C GLY A 328 -10.97 -8.95 9.51
N PHE A 329 -11.01 -10.21 9.07
CA PHE A 329 -12.16 -11.07 9.31
C PHE A 329 -12.39 -11.42 10.79
N GLY A 330 -11.32 -11.47 11.60
CA GLY A 330 -11.45 -11.75 13.04
C GLY A 330 -12.26 -10.68 13.79
N SER A 331 -12.02 -9.40 13.49
CA SER A 331 -12.79 -8.27 14.02
C SER A 331 -14.26 -8.36 13.61
N PHE A 332 -14.51 -8.72 12.35
CA PHE A 332 -15.85 -8.89 11.80
C PHE A 332 -16.63 -10.02 12.50
N LEU A 333 -16.03 -11.20 12.67
CA LEU A 333 -16.66 -12.32 13.39
C LEU A 333 -17.06 -11.91 14.81
N LYS A 334 -16.21 -11.12 15.46
CA LYS A 334 -16.50 -10.59 16.79
C LYS A 334 -17.64 -9.58 16.80
N ALA A 335 -17.62 -8.61 15.88
CA ALA A 335 -18.66 -7.57 15.78
C ALA A 335 -20.04 -8.16 15.47
N THR A 336 -20.07 -9.19 14.62
CA THR A 336 -21.28 -9.93 14.23
C THR A 336 -21.68 -11.01 15.24
N LYS A 337 -20.78 -11.43 16.13
CA LYS A 337 -20.92 -12.62 17.00
C LYS A 337 -21.18 -13.91 16.22
N LEU A 338 -20.60 -14.03 15.03
CA LEU A 338 -20.69 -15.24 14.23
C LEU A 338 -19.79 -16.35 14.80
N ASP A 339 -20.38 -17.52 15.00
CA ASP A 339 -19.66 -18.71 15.43
C ASP A 339 -19.23 -19.52 14.20
N VAL A 340 -17.96 -19.39 13.82
CA VAL A 340 -17.39 -20.14 12.67
C VAL A 340 -17.16 -21.62 12.97
N THR A 341 -17.40 -22.06 14.21
CA THR A 341 -17.42 -23.49 14.57
C THR A 341 -18.77 -24.13 14.27
N ASP A 342 -19.84 -23.34 14.07
CA ASP A 342 -21.12 -23.82 13.57
C ASP A 342 -20.98 -24.25 12.10
N PRO A 343 -21.25 -25.53 11.76
CA PRO A 343 -21.13 -26.03 10.40
C PRO A 343 -21.98 -25.29 9.36
N GLU A 344 -23.15 -24.77 9.73
CA GLU A 344 -24.02 -24.02 8.82
C GLU A 344 -23.40 -22.65 8.52
N VAL A 345 -23.04 -21.89 9.57
CA VAL A 345 -22.38 -20.58 9.44
C VAL A 345 -21.08 -20.70 8.64
N ARG A 346 -20.30 -21.75 8.92
CA ARG A 346 -19.05 -22.03 8.21
C ARG A 346 -19.29 -22.32 6.73
N ALA A 347 -20.24 -23.20 6.41
CA ALA A 347 -20.58 -23.52 5.02
C ALA A 347 -21.07 -22.27 4.28
N ASP A 348 -21.77 -21.38 4.98
CA ASP A 348 -22.30 -20.14 4.41
C ASP A 348 -21.21 -19.14 4.04
N ILE A 349 -20.23 -18.95 4.92
CA ILE A 349 -19.05 -18.12 4.65
C ILE A 349 -18.26 -18.68 3.46
N LEU A 350 -17.98 -19.98 3.48
CA LEU A 350 -17.25 -20.65 2.39
C LEU A 350 -17.98 -20.52 1.05
N ASN A 351 -19.29 -20.77 1.02
CA ASN A 351 -20.08 -20.62 -0.20
C ASN A 351 -20.08 -19.18 -0.72
N ASN A 352 -20.08 -18.18 0.16
CA ASN A 352 -20.00 -16.78 -0.27
C ASN A 352 -18.63 -16.48 -0.91
N ILE A 353 -17.54 -16.82 -0.22
CA ILE A 353 -16.17 -16.65 -0.72
C ILE A 353 -16.03 -17.31 -2.09
N LEU A 354 -16.42 -18.59 -2.19
CA LEU A 354 -16.30 -19.35 -3.42
C LEU A 354 -17.15 -18.79 -4.54
N TYR A 355 -18.37 -18.31 -4.25
CA TYR A 355 -19.19 -17.66 -5.26
C TYR A 355 -18.54 -16.37 -5.78
N ARG A 356 -18.10 -15.48 -4.87
CA ARG A 356 -17.51 -14.18 -5.21
C ARG A 356 -16.21 -14.32 -5.99
N VAL A 357 -15.32 -15.21 -5.56
CA VAL A 357 -14.11 -15.57 -6.33
C VAL A 357 -14.49 -16.17 -7.68
N SER A 358 -15.44 -17.10 -7.73
CA SER A 358 -15.86 -17.74 -8.99
C SER A 358 -16.39 -16.75 -10.03
N ILE A 359 -17.26 -15.81 -9.64
CA ILE A 359 -17.78 -14.80 -10.57
C ILE A 359 -16.70 -13.81 -11.01
N HIS A 360 -15.77 -13.46 -10.12
CA HIS A 360 -14.60 -12.64 -10.44
C HIS A 360 -13.72 -13.31 -11.51
N GLU A 361 -13.28 -14.55 -11.27
CA GLU A 361 -12.43 -15.27 -12.22
C GLU A 361 -13.15 -15.56 -13.55
N PHE A 362 -14.47 -15.79 -13.48
CA PHE A 362 -15.27 -15.90 -14.69
C PHE A 362 -15.37 -14.57 -15.44
N GLY A 363 -15.30 -13.43 -14.76
CA GLY A 363 -15.22 -12.10 -15.36
C GLY A 363 -14.02 -11.95 -16.28
N HIS A 364 -12.84 -12.44 -15.88
CA HIS A 364 -11.66 -12.47 -16.75
C HIS A 364 -11.89 -13.29 -18.03
N ASN A 365 -12.66 -14.39 -17.94
CA ASN A 365 -13.07 -15.18 -19.10
C ASN A 365 -14.09 -14.47 -20.02
N LEU A 366 -14.71 -13.39 -19.54
CA LEU A 366 -15.52 -12.47 -20.32
C LEU A 366 -14.74 -11.25 -20.81
N ASN A 367 -13.41 -11.24 -20.61
CA ASN A 367 -12.48 -10.14 -20.89
C ASN A 367 -12.64 -8.92 -19.97
N LEU A 368 -13.25 -9.09 -18.78
CA LEU A 368 -13.25 -8.06 -17.75
C LEU A 368 -11.86 -7.93 -17.13
N ARG A 369 -11.51 -6.70 -16.77
CA ARG A 369 -10.26 -6.33 -16.10
C ARG A 369 -10.60 -5.95 -14.66
N HIS A 370 -9.61 -5.98 -13.76
CA HIS A 370 -9.81 -5.46 -12.41
C HIS A 370 -10.32 -4.03 -12.43
N ASN A 371 -11.18 -3.70 -11.46
CA ASN A 371 -11.67 -2.35 -11.25
C ASN A 371 -11.57 -1.97 -9.77
N PHE A 372 -10.39 -1.51 -9.35
CA PHE A 372 -10.10 -1.03 -8.00
C PHE A 372 -10.67 0.36 -7.68
N TYR A 373 -11.43 0.96 -8.60
CA TYR A 373 -12.29 2.10 -8.30
C TYR A 373 -13.73 1.68 -7.98
N GLY A 374 -13.99 0.38 -7.93
CA GLY A 374 -15.29 -0.21 -7.63
C GLY A 374 -15.89 0.41 -6.37
N SER A 375 -15.16 0.37 -5.26
CA SER A 375 -15.54 0.97 -3.97
C SER A 375 -15.53 2.50 -3.94
N VAL A 376 -14.75 3.14 -4.81
CA VAL A 376 -14.70 4.61 -4.94
C VAL A 376 -15.98 5.14 -5.61
N ASP A 377 -16.62 4.36 -6.48
CA ASP A 377 -17.72 4.80 -7.33
C ASP A 377 -19.11 4.80 -6.66
N LYS A 378 -19.23 5.48 -5.52
CA LYS A 378 -20.47 5.53 -4.71
C LYS A 378 -21.72 5.90 -5.50
N ALA A 379 -21.59 6.74 -6.52
CA ALA A 379 -22.75 7.14 -7.34
C ALA A 379 -23.37 5.97 -8.12
N ASN A 380 -22.69 4.83 -8.26
CA ASN A 380 -23.14 3.65 -8.99
C ASN A 380 -23.40 2.43 -8.09
N PHE A 381 -23.50 2.61 -6.76
CA PHE A 381 -24.00 1.57 -5.85
C PHE A 381 -24.71 2.19 -4.64
N THR A 382 -25.55 1.42 -3.94
CA THR A 382 -26.25 1.91 -2.75
C THR A 382 -25.79 1.19 -1.48
N ILE A 383 -25.27 1.98 -0.54
CA ILE A 383 -25.03 1.54 0.83
C ILE A 383 -26.33 1.67 1.62
N ASN A 384 -26.90 0.55 2.09
CA ASN A 384 -27.98 0.61 3.07
C ASN A 384 -27.38 0.89 4.46
N THR A 385 -27.62 2.08 5.01
CA THR A 385 -27.11 2.48 6.33
C THR A 385 -27.91 1.92 7.51
N ASP A 386 -29.08 1.31 7.27
CA ASP A 386 -29.93 0.73 8.33
C ASP A 386 -29.51 -0.70 8.73
N SER A 387 -28.62 -1.34 7.97
CA SER A 387 -28.01 -2.61 8.36
C SER A 387 -26.79 -2.37 9.21
N SER A 388 -27.00 -2.18 10.52
CA SER A 388 -26.00 -2.62 11.48
C SER A 388 -25.55 -4.03 11.10
N ILE A 389 -24.27 -4.33 11.29
CA ILE A 389 -23.55 -5.61 11.14
C ILE A 389 -24.32 -6.86 11.70
N ALA A 390 -25.48 -6.66 12.34
CA ALA A 390 -26.35 -7.63 12.98
C ALA A 390 -27.27 -8.49 12.07
N ASN A 391 -27.21 -8.40 10.74
CA ASN A 391 -28.06 -9.22 9.84
C ASN A 391 -27.28 -10.27 9.04
N PHE A 392 -26.54 -11.14 9.74
CA PHE A 392 -26.16 -12.48 9.29
C PHE A 392 -26.47 -13.44 10.46
N PRO A 393 -27.22 -14.57 10.29
CA PRO A 393 -27.22 -15.50 9.15
C PRO A 393 -28.62 -15.91 8.59
N GLY A 394 -28.64 -16.71 7.51
CA GLY A 394 -29.59 -17.83 7.42
C GLY A 394 -30.64 -17.95 6.30
N SER A 395 -31.16 -16.90 5.63
CA SER A 395 -32.32 -17.18 4.73
C SER A 395 -32.61 -16.22 3.58
N ASN A 396 -31.72 -15.30 3.24
CA ASN A 396 -31.87 -14.27 2.19
C ASN A 396 -31.28 -14.50 0.79
N ARG A 397 -30.26 -15.34 0.61
CA ARG A 397 -29.02 -15.06 -0.17
C ARG A 397 -29.07 -14.66 -1.65
N LEU A 398 -30.22 -14.67 -2.31
CA LEU A 398 -30.38 -14.13 -3.66
C LEU A 398 -30.88 -12.71 -3.53
N THR A 399 -30.19 -11.73 -4.11
CA THR A 399 -30.93 -10.56 -4.57
C THR A 399 -31.61 -11.05 -5.84
N LYS A 400 -32.93 -11.24 -5.81
CA LYS A 400 -33.62 -11.46 -7.09
C LYS A 400 -33.47 -10.18 -7.86
N TYR A 401 -32.79 -10.23 -8.99
CA TYR A 401 -32.74 -9.12 -9.92
C TYR A 401 -33.76 -9.37 -11.01
N THR A 402 -34.62 -8.40 -11.23
CA THR A 402 -35.45 -8.37 -12.43
C THR A 402 -34.75 -7.50 -13.44
N VAL A 403 -34.32 -8.10 -14.55
CA VAL A 403 -33.87 -7.32 -15.70
C VAL A 403 -35.11 -6.75 -16.36
N THR A 404 -35.25 -5.43 -16.36
CA THR A 404 -36.35 -4.79 -17.08
C THR A 404 -36.13 -4.97 -18.59
N GLY A 405 -37.19 -4.91 -19.39
CA GLY A 405 -37.09 -5.02 -20.86
C GLY A 405 -36.27 -3.92 -21.55
N GLU A 406 -35.67 -3.02 -20.78
CA GLU A 406 -34.81 -1.91 -21.20
C GLU A 406 -33.33 -2.12 -20.78
N GLY A 407 -32.96 -3.31 -20.27
CA GLY A 407 -31.57 -3.62 -19.91
C GLY A 407 -31.11 -3.06 -18.56
N ALA A 408 -31.99 -2.43 -17.78
CA ALA A 408 -31.67 -1.96 -16.43
C ALA A 408 -31.85 -3.09 -15.40
N TYR A 409 -30.81 -3.34 -14.62
CA TYR A 409 -30.85 -4.24 -13.46
C TYR A 409 -31.59 -3.51 -12.33
N LYS A 410 -32.68 -4.10 -11.81
CA LYS A 410 -33.32 -3.58 -10.59
C LYS A 410 -33.43 -4.71 -9.57
N PRO A 411 -32.95 -4.51 -8.33
CA PRO A 411 -33.26 -5.43 -7.25
C PRO A 411 -34.79 -5.53 -7.11
N VAL A 412 -35.31 -6.74 -6.92
CA VAL A 412 -36.74 -6.94 -6.65
C VAL A 412 -37.10 -6.15 -5.40
N SER A 413 -38.11 -5.29 -5.53
CA SER A 413 -38.54 -4.36 -4.47
C SER A 413 -38.77 -5.08 -3.14
N GLY A 414 -38.08 -4.65 -2.08
CA GLY A 414 -38.20 -5.20 -0.73
C GLY A 414 -36.96 -5.93 -0.20
N GLU A 415 -35.97 -6.23 -1.05
CA GLU A 415 -34.70 -6.87 -0.66
C GLU A 415 -33.54 -5.86 -0.86
N SER A 416 -33.40 -4.87 0.02
CA SER A 416 -32.26 -3.95 -0.03
C SER A 416 -31.04 -4.58 0.67
N ARG A 417 -30.09 -5.08 -0.12
CA ARG A 417 -28.76 -5.42 0.38
C ARG A 417 -27.77 -4.35 -0.02
N GLN A 418 -26.79 -4.13 0.85
CA GLN A 418 -25.74 -3.16 0.70
C GLN A 418 -24.80 -3.62 -0.43
N GLN A 419 -24.77 -2.91 -1.56
CA GLN A 419 -23.63 -2.99 -2.48
C GLN A 419 -22.60 -1.98 -1.98
N VAL A 420 -21.34 -2.39 -1.91
CA VAL A 420 -20.22 -1.59 -1.41
C VAL A 420 -19.17 -1.32 -2.50
N SER A 421 -19.36 -1.91 -3.66
CA SER A 421 -18.58 -1.69 -4.87
C SER A 421 -19.52 -1.64 -6.07
N SER A 422 -19.05 -1.02 -7.14
CA SER A 422 -19.69 -1.06 -8.46
C SER A 422 -19.15 -2.20 -9.33
N SER A 423 -18.07 -2.88 -8.93
CA SER A 423 -17.46 -3.99 -9.69
C SER A 423 -17.04 -5.14 -8.78
N VAL A 424 -17.45 -6.37 -9.14
CA VAL A 424 -16.96 -7.62 -8.55
C VAL A 424 -15.50 -7.90 -8.93
N MET A 425 -14.97 -7.15 -9.91
CA MET A 425 -13.57 -7.17 -10.29
C MET A 425 -12.69 -6.30 -9.38
N ASP A 426 -13.26 -5.70 -8.32
CA ASP A 426 -12.52 -5.07 -7.23
C ASP A 426 -11.99 -6.14 -6.25
N TYR A 427 -10.91 -5.83 -5.55
CA TYR A 427 -10.43 -6.64 -4.43
C TYR A 427 -10.89 -5.95 -3.15
N LEU A 428 -12.04 -6.37 -2.62
CA LEU A 428 -12.49 -5.85 -1.33
C LEU A 428 -11.89 -6.66 -0.16
N ARG A 429 -12.13 -6.18 1.05
CA ARG A 429 -11.86 -6.95 2.27
C ARG A 429 -12.94 -8.02 2.42
N LEU A 430 -12.62 -9.17 3.01
CA LEU A 430 -13.60 -10.27 3.15
C LEU A 430 -14.91 -9.83 3.82
N GLU A 431 -14.86 -8.97 4.84
CA GLU A 431 -16.09 -8.46 5.48
C GLU A 431 -17.01 -7.69 4.52
N ASP A 432 -16.42 -6.96 3.57
CA ASP A 432 -17.15 -6.19 2.56
C ASP A 432 -17.71 -7.12 1.46
N GLU A 433 -16.96 -8.16 1.08
CA GLU A 433 -17.41 -9.21 0.16
C GLU A 433 -18.61 -10.00 0.71
N LEU A 434 -18.57 -10.38 1.99
CA LEU A 434 -19.64 -11.16 2.62
C LEU A 434 -20.97 -10.39 2.68
N ASN A 435 -20.90 -9.07 2.77
CA ASN A 435 -22.07 -8.19 2.76
C ASN A 435 -22.63 -7.95 1.35
N THR A 436 -21.88 -8.32 0.31
CA THR A 436 -22.26 -8.08 -1.09
C THR A 436 -23.12 -9.23 -1.66
N PRO A 437 -24.12 -8.94 -2.50
CA PRO A 437 -24.91 -9.97 -3.16
C PRO A 437 -24.10 -10.91 -4.07
N TRP A 438 -24.62 -12.13 -4.25
CA TRP A 438 -24.17 -13.07 -5.28
C TRP A 438 -24.65 -12.63 -6.66
N ALA A 439 -24.02 -11.62 -7.26
CA ALA A 439 -24.33 -11.15 -8.61
C ALA A 439 -23.22 -10.30 -9.21
N TRP A 440 -23.34 -10.02 -10.51
CA TRP A 440 -22.60 -8.96 -11.19
C TRP A 440 -22.97 -7.60 -10.60
N GLU A 441 -21.99 -6.70 -10.51
CA GLU A 441 -22.20 -5.34 -10.00
C GLU A 441 -22.39 -4.36 -11.17
N GLU A 442 -22.84 -3.14 -10.87
CA GLU A 442 -23.37 -2.21 -11.88
C GLU A 442 -22.39 -1.89 -13.01
N TYR A 443 -21.08 -1.74 -12.72
CA TYR A 443 -20.03 -1.56 -13.72
C TYR A 443 -19.83 -2.81 -14.58
N ASP A 444 -19.82 -4.00 -13.96
CA ASP A 444 -19.61 -5.26 -14.69
C ASP A 444 -20.79 -5.55 -15.60
N VAL A 445 -22.00 -5.31 -15.12
CA VAL A 445 -23.23 -5.37 -15.90
C VAL A 445 -23.13 -4.47 -17.12
N ALA A 446 -22.80 -3.19 -16.91
CA ALA A 446 -22.66 -2.23 -18.01
C ALA A 446 -21.60 -2.70 -19.02
N THR A 447 -20.44 -3.14 -18.54
CA THR A 447 -19.31 -3.57 -19.38
C THR A 447 -19.62 -4.84 -20.17
N ILE A 448 -20.28 -5.83 -19.56
CA ILE A 448 -20.71 -7.06 -20.24
C ILE A 448 -21.77 -6.73 -21.30
N LEU A 449 -22.75 -5.90 -20.98
CA LEU A 449 -23.81 -5.56 -21.94
C LEU A 449 -23.28 -4.76 -23.13
N ASP A 450 -22.41 -3.78 -22.87
CA ASP A 450 -21.74 -2.99 -23.91
C ASP A 450 -20.86 -3.87 -24.80
N SER A 451 -20.04 -4.75 -24.21
CA SER A 451 -19.11 -5.60 -24.96
C SER A 451 -19.82 -6.60 -25.88
N TYR A 452 -20.96 -7.17 -25.44
CA TYR A 452 -21.61 -8.28 -26.15
C TYR A 452 -22.87 -7.88 -26.94
N GLN A 453 -23.50 -6.72 -26.68
CA GLN A 453 -24.61 -6.14 -27.46
C GLN A 453 -24.63 -4.59 -27.44
N PRO A 454 -23.58 -3.91 -27.95
CA PRO A 454 -23.43 -2.46 -27.80
C PRO A 454 -24.57 -1.66 -28.45
N THR A 455 -25.10 -2.13 -29.58
CA THR A 455 -26.18 -1.44 -30.32
C THR A 455 -27.52 -1.39 -29.58
N LYS A 456 -27.66 -2.14 -28.49
CA LYS A 456 -28.90 -2.24 -27.70
C LYS A 456 -28.71 -1.79 -26.26
N PHE A 457 -27.48 -1.55 -25.84
CA PHE A 457 -27.15 -1.02 -24.53
C PHE A 457 -27.07 0.51 -24.65
N ASP A 458 -27.83 1.21 -23.82
CA ASP A 458 -27.79 2.66 -23.68
C ASP A 458 -27.63 2.96 -22.20
N ASP A 459 -26.42 3.36 -21.81
CA ASP A 459 -26.08 3.72 -20.44
C ASP A 459 -26.51 5.15 -20.09
N LYS A 460 -27.17 5.90 -20.99
CA LYS A 460 -27.63 7.29 -20.80
C LYS A 460 -26.62 8.20 -20.08
N GLY A 461 -25.32 8.05 -20.36
CA GLY A 461 -24.30 8.89 -19.76
C GLY A 461 -24.04 8.61 -18.27
N HIS A 462 -24.33 7.38 -17.81
CA HIS A 462 -23.86 6.88 -16.53
C HIS A 462 -22.32 6.84 -16.54
N LEU A 463 -21.73 7.61 -15.63
CA LEU A 463 -20.29 7.73 -15.55
C LEU A 463 -19.77 6.67 -14.59
N TYR A 464 -19.05 5.66 -15.07
CA TYR A 464 -18.38 4.68 -14.19
C TYR A 464 -16.93 5.06 -13.94
N LEU A 465 -16.47 4.87 -12.70
CA LEU A 465 -15.05 4.91 -12.38
C LEU A 465 -14.42 3.57 -12.68
N PHE A 466 -13.18 3.60 -13.22
CA PHE A 466 -12.48 2.39 -13.62
C PHE A 466 -10.99 2.47 -13.29
N CYS A 467 -10.41 1.46 -12.65
CA CYS A 467 -8.98 1.44 -12.39
C CYS A 467 -8.41 0.01 -12.33
N THR A 468 -7.36 -0.26 -13.09
CA THR A 468 -6.77 -1.61 -13.26
C THR A 468 -5.43 -1.76 -12.55
N ASP A 469 -4.83 -2.96 -12.61
CA ASP A 469 -3.48 -3.24 -12.09
C ASP A 469 -2.43 -2.25 -12.53
N GLU A 470 -2.47 -1.79 -13.78
CA GLU A 470 -1.49 -0.85 -14.34
C GLU A 470 -1.52 0.53 -13.67
N HIS A 471 -2.57 0.84 -12.93
CA HIS A 471 -2.77 2.11 -12.26
C HIS A 471 -2.49 2.05 -10.75
N THR A 472 -2.35 0.84 -10.19
CA THR A 472 -2.16 0.64 -8.74
C THR A 472 -0.87 1.27 -8.21
N ALA A 473 0.15 1.42 -9.05
CA ALA A 473 1.43 2.03 -8.70
C ALA A 473 1.44 3.57 -8.82
N THR A 474 0.36 4.18 -9.27
CA THR A 474 0.31 5.58 -9.74
C THR A 474 -0.97 6.30 -9.34
N SER A 475 -1.80 5.70 -8.48
CA SER A 475 -3.01 6.33 -7.94
C SER A 475 -3.29 5.88 -6.52
N ALA A 476 -3.35 6.85 -5.60
CA ALA A 476 -3.63 6.62 -4.19
C ALA A 476 -5.08 6.18 -3.94
N LEU A 477 -5.95 6.34 -4.93
CA LEU A 477 -7.35 5.92 -4.89
C LEU A 477 -7.55 4.51 -5.47
N CYS A 478 -6.51 3.90 -6.03
CA CYS A 478 -6.58 2.66 -6.80
C CYS A 478 -5.76 1.57 -6.12
N ASN A 479 -6.17 1.15 -4.93
CA ASN A 479 -5.43 0.12 -4.20
C ASN A 479 -6.21 -1.19 -4.22
N ARG A 480 -5.48 -2.28 -4.07
CA ARG A 480 -6.05 -3.60 -3.85
C ARG A 480 -6.42 -3.74 -2.37
N HIS A 481 -7.50 -4.46 -2.07
CA HIS A 481 -7.92 -4.79 -0.70
C HIS A 481 -8.17 -3.56 0.18
N ASP A 482 -8.68 -2.48 -0.42
CA ASP A 482 -9.16 -1.30 0.30
C ASP A 482 -10.69 -1.17 0.18
N PHE A 483 -11.22 -0.14 0.81
CA PHE A 483 -12.63 0.22 0.71
C PHE A 483 -12.79 1.70 1.06
N GLY A 484 -13.52 2.46 0.25
CA GLY A 484 -13.91 3.82 0.61
C GLY A 484 -14.30 4.69 -0.57
N THR A 485 -15.23 5.61 -0.31
CA THR A 485 -15.78 6.54 -1.32
C THR A 485 -15.12 7.92 -1.30
N THR A 486 -14.24 8.15 -0.31
CA THR A 486 -13.45 9.37 -0.12
C THR A 486 -12.00 9.02 0.25
N PRO A 487 -11.03 9.93 0.04
CA PRO A 487 -9.63 9.71 0.43
C PRO A 487 -9.43 9.30 1.90
N SER A 488 -10.17 9.91 2.84
CA SER A 488 -10.08 9.54 4.25
C SER A 488 -10.68 8.17 4.56
N GLN A 489 -11.75 7.74 3.87
CA GLN A 489 -12.30 6.39 4.01
C GLN A 489 -11.30 5.33 3.55
N ILE A 490 -10.68 5.54 2.38
CA ILE A 490 -9.68 4.63 1.82
C ILE A 490 -8.48 4.49 2.76
N LEU A 491 -7.91 5.61 3.23
CA LEU A 491 -6.81 5.59 4.20
C LEU A 491 -7.18 4.83 5.49
N MET A 492 -8.40 5.03 5.99
CA MET A 492 -8.85 4.35 7.20
C MET A 492 -9.06 2.85 6.99
N SER A 493 -9.53 2.44 5.81
CA SER A 493 -9.59 1.04 5.41
C SER A 493 -8.18 0.41 5.38
N GLN A 494 -7.20 1.09 4.79
CA GLN A 494 -5.80 0.65 4.79
C GLN A 494 -5.22 0.49 6.20
N ILE A 495 -5.51 1.44 7.11
CA ILE A 495 -5.05 1.37 8.51
C ILE A 495 -5.68 0.19 9.25
N ARG A 496 -6.98 -0.04 9.07
CA ARG A 496 -7.68 -1.21 9.64
C ARG A 496 -7.08 -2.51 9.14
N SER A 497 -6.93 -2.65 7.82
CA SER A 497 -6.30 -3.83 7.23
C SER A 497 -4.88 -4.06 7.76
N TYR A 498 -4.06 -3.01 7.94
CA TYR A 498 -2.74 -3.14 8.56
C TYR A 498 -2.81 -3.64 10.01
N ASP A 499 -3.74 -3.10 10.79
CA ASP A 499 -3.90 -3.47 12.20
C ASP A 499 -4.34 -4.94 12.31
N GLU A 500 -5.36 -5.32 11.55
CA GLU A 500 -6.03 -6.61 11.67
C GLU A 500 -5.24 -7.76 11.04
N ARG A 501 -4.50 -7.49 9.96
CA ARG A 501 -3.61 -8.50 9.35
C ARG A 501 -2.46 -8.91 10.26
N TYR A 502 -2.12 -8.12 11.30
CA TYR A 502 -0.99 -8.44 12.19
C TYR A 502 -1.08 -9.85 12.75
N GLU A 503 -2.24 -10.29 13.22
CA GLU A 503 -2.39 -11.62 13.80
C GLU A 503 -2.02 -12.70 12.78
N MET A 504 -2.65 -12.68 11.61
CA MET A 504 -2.42 -13.65 10.53
C MET A 504 -1.00 -13.59 9.97
N ARG A 505 -0.49 -12.38 9.75
CA ARG A 505 0.77 -12.09 9.05
C ARG A 505 1.99 -12.25 9.94
N ASN A 506 1.89 -11.92 11.23
CA ASN A 506 3.02 -11.85 12.15
C ASN A 506 3.10 -13.02 13.13
N LYS A 507 2.08 -13.88 13.26
CA LYS A 507 2.14 -15.06 14.16
C LYS A 507 2.06 -16.35 13.37
N ARG A 508 2.89 -17.34 13.75
CA ARG A 508 2.99 -18.60 13.01
C ARG A 508 1.71 -19.44 13.05
N TYR A 509 0.95 -19.40 14.14
CA TYR A 509 -0.24 -20.25 14.36
C TYR A 509 -0.01 -21.74 14.04
N GLY A 510 1.15 -22.27 14.41
CA GLY A 510 1.48 -23.69 14.19
C GLY A 510 1.72 -24.09 12.72
N ARG A 511 1.67 -23.15 11.76
CA ARG A 511 1.94 -23.41 10.34
C ARG A 511 3.26 -24.16 10.15
N ALA A 512 3.18 -25.37 9.58
CA ALA A 512 4.37 -26.18 9.30
C ALA A 512 5.34 -25.44 8.37
N PHE A 513 4.78 -24.80 7.34
CA PHE A 513 5.47 -23.86 6.44
C PHE A 513 4.85 -22.47 6.58
N TRP A 514 5.67 -21.46 6.87
CA TRP A 514 5.25 -20.06 6.97
C TRP A 514 6.27 -19.21 6.22
N ASP A 515 5.90 -18.77 5.02
CA ASP A 515 6.75 -17.91 4.20
C ASP A 515 6.56 -16.46 4.63
N THR A 516 7.65 -15.84 5.06
CA THR A 516 7.67 -14.44 5.48
C THR A 516 8.54 -13.57 4.58
N SER A 517 8.99 -14.09 3.44
CA SER A 517 9.86 -13.38 2.51
C SER A 517 9.21 -12.10 1.95
N GLY A 518 7.89 -12.14 1.73
CA GLY A 518 7.11 -10.99 1.27
C GLY A 518 6.83 -9.92 2.32
N TYR A 519 7.07 -10.19 3.61
CA TYR A 519 6.66 -9.30 4.71
C TYR A 519 7.16 -7.87 4.52
N VAL A 520 8.48 -7.71 4.36
CA VAL A 520 9.14 -6.40 4.27
C VAL A 520 8.63 -5.62 3.06
N GLY A 521 8.39 -6.30 1.93
CA GLY A 521 7.82 -5.69 0.72
C GLY A 521 6.37 -5.25 0.93
N GLY A 522 5.55 -6.07 1.59
CA GLY A 522 4.18 -5.73 1.95
C GLY A 522 4.09 -4.51 2.87
N ILE A 523 4.93 -4.45 3.90
CA ILE A 523 5.02 -3.27 4.78
C ILE A 523 5.42 -2.02 4.00
N PHE A 524 6.46 -2.13 3.17
CA PHE A 524 6.88 -1.00 2.33
C PHE A 524 5.72 -0.52 1.45
N GLY A 525 5.00 -1.44 0.80
CA GLY A 525 3.85 -1.13 -0.05
C GLY A 525 2.72 -0.43 0.72
N THR A 526 2.36 -0.93 1.90
CA THR A 526 1.33 -0.31 2.76
C THR A 526 1.72 1.11 3.18
N MET A 527 2.98 1.33 3.59
CA MET A 527 3.43 2.66 3.99
C MET A 527 3.55 3.60 2.77
N LEU A 528 3.97 3.07 1.62
CA LEU A 528 4.02 3.85 0.38
C LEU A 528 2.61 4.30 -0.06
N SER A 529 1.63 3.41 -0.08
CA SER A 529 0.27 3.72 -0.54
C SER A 529 -0.37 4.82 0.31
N MET A 530 -0.16 4.81 1.63
CA MET A 530 -0.61 5.89 2.51
C MET A 530 0.13 7.21 2.24
N LYS A 531 1.41 7.15 1.89
CA LYS A 531 2.22 8.33 1.52
C LYS A 531 1.78 8.93 0.19
N GLU A 532 1.28 8.14 -0.77
CA GLU A 532 0.87 8.58 -2.11
C GLU A 532 -0.25 9.62 -2.14
N PHE A 533 -1.06 9.70 -1.08
CA PHE A 533 -2.04 10.78 -0.93
C PHE A 533 -1.39 12.18 -0.92
N LEU A 534 -0.13 12.29 -0.48
CA LEU A 534 0.64 13.54 -0.46
C LEU A 534 0.97 14.04 -1.88
N PRO A 535 1.67 13.27 -2.76
CA PRO A 535 1.86 13.67 -4.14
C PRO A 535 0.53 13.78 -4.90
N MET A 536 -0.48 12.95 -4.64
CA MET A 536 -1.81 13.10 -5.23
C MET A 536 -2.38 14.50 -4.96
N TRP A 537 -2.35 14.95 -3.70
CA TRP A 537 -2.83 16.28 -3.33
C TRP A 537 -2.14 17.37 -4.17
N ARG A 538 -0.84 17.25 -4.39
CA ARG A 538 -0.05 18.22 -5.17
C ARG A 538 -0.34 18.19 -6.65
N SER A 539 -0.45 16.98 -7.22
CA SER A 539 -0.53 16.82 -8.67
C SER A 539 -1.94 16.86 -9.21
N ALA A 540 -2.93 16.46 -8.41
CA ALA A 540 -4.33 16.40 -8.83
C ALA A 540 -5.13 17.60 -8.33
N PHE A 541 -4.83 18.09 -7.13
CA PHE A 541 -5.67 19.06 -6.42
C PHE A 541 -4.99 20.42 -6.20
N ALA A 542 -3.98 20.75 -7.00
CA ALA A 542 -3.45 22.12 -7.08
C ALA A 542 -4.53 23.10 -7.59
N GLU A 543 -4.47 24.34 -7.14
CA GLU A 543 -5.48 25.37 -7.43
C GLU A 543 -5.74 25.54 -8.93
N ASP A 544 -4.69 25.63 -9.74
CA ASP A 544 -4.76 25.82 -11.19
C ASP A 544 -5.42 24.63 -11.89
N ILE A 545 -5.12 23.41 -11.43
CA ILE A 545 -5.69 22.17 -11.96
C ILE A 545 -7.18 22.09 -11.59
N VAL A 546 -7.51 22.32 -10.31
CA VAL A 546 -8.89 22.29 -9.82
C VAL A 546 -9.74 23.33 -10.54
N PHE A 547 -9.27 24.57 -10.67
CA PHE A 547 -10.02 25.64 -11.33
C PHE A 547 -10.25 25.32 -12.81
N LYS A 548 -9.24 24.78 -13.51
CA LYS A 548 -9.38 24.36 -14.90
C LYS A 548 -10.45 23.27 -15.06
N GLN A 549 -10.47 22.29 -14.17
CA GLN A 549 -11.44 21.18 -14.24
C GLN A 549 -12.86 21.63 -13.86
N LEU A 550 -13.01 22.54 -12.90
CA LEU A 550 -14.29 23.16 -12.59
C LEU A 550 -14.84 23.98 -13.76
N GLU A 551 -13.98 24.68 -14.50
CA GLU A 551 -14.39 25.41 -15.72
C GLU A 551 -14.89 24.46 -16.82
N VAL A 552 -14.28 23.28 -16.97
CA VAL A 552 -14.75 22.20 -17.88
C VAL A 552 -16.14 21.72 -17.47
N MET A 553 -16.42 21.63 -16.16
CA MET A 553 -17.75 21.30 -15.64
C MET A 553 -18.75 22.47 -15.66
N GLY A 554 -18.37 23.63 -16.20
CA GLY A 554 -19.23 24.81 -16.32
C GLY A 554 -19.23 25.73 -15.10
N ILE A 555 -18.45 25.43 -14.06
CA ILE A 555 -18.33 26.25 -12.83
C ILE A 555 -17.24 27.29 -13.04
N LYS A 556 -17.63 28.52 -13.38
CA LYS A 556 -16.70 29.63 -13.70
C LYS A 556 -16.57 30.68 -12.60
N ASN A 557 -17.45 30.67 -11.60
CA ASN A 557 -17.42 31.65 -10.52
C ASN A 557 -16.23 31.39 -9.60
N LYS A 558 -15.30 32.35 -9.49
CA LYS A 558 -14.06 32.18 -8.69
C LYS A 558 -14.31 31.97 -7.19
N ASN A 559 -15.39 32.52 -6.61
CA ASN A 559 -15.72 32.27 -5.21
C ASN A 559 -16.26 30.85 -4.99
N GLU A 560 -17.08 30.36 -5.93
CA GLU A 560 -17.53 28.98 -5.94
C GLU A 560 -16.36 28.01 -6.12
N GLN A 561 -15.46 28.28 -7.07
CA GLN A 561 -14.26 27.47 -7.29
C GLN A 561 -13.38 27.38 -6.03
N LYS A 562 -13.19 28.51 -5.32
CA LYS A 562 -12.47 28.53 -4.05
C LYS A 562 -13.17 27.70 -2.96
N ALA A 563 -14.49 27.65 -2.95
CA ALA A 563 -15.23 26.82 -1.99
C ALA A 563 -15.00 25.32 -2.23
N TYR A 564 -15.04 24.88 -3.49
CA TYR A 564 -14.71 23.49 -3.87
C TYR A 564 -13.26 23.14 -3.51
N LEU A 565 -12.30 24.00 -3.86
CA LEU A 565 -10.90 23.79 -3.52
C LEU A 565 -10.68 23.70 -2.01
N GLU A 566 -11.32 24.57 -1.22
CA GLU A 566 -11.20 24.55 0.25
C GLU A 566 -11.80 23.27 0.85
N GLU A 567 -12.91 22.77 0.30
CA GLU A 567 -13.50 21.51 0.74
C GLU A 567 -12.59 20.31 0.44
N LEU A 568 -11.98 20.25 -0.75
CA LEU A 568 -10.96 19.26 -1.08
C LEU A 568 -9.73 19.37 -0.18
N ASN A 569 -9.22 20.59 0.05
CA ASN A 569 -8.07 20.82 0.92
C ASN A 569 -8.38 20.46 2.38
N ARG A 570 -9.62 20.64 2.84
CA ARG A 570 -10.07 20.19 4.16
C ARG A 570 -10.01 18.66 4.26
N GLU A 571 -10.46 17.95 3.23
CA GLU A 571 -10.36 16.50 3.16
C GLU A 571 -8.90 16.04 3.18
N MET A 572 -8.06 16.57 2.29
CA MET A 572 -6.66 16.18 2.21
C MET A 572 -5.87 16.51 3.48
N ARG A 573 -6.15 17.63 4.15
CA ARG A 573 -5.54 17.92 5.47
C ARG A 573 -5.89 16.88 6.53
N LYS A 574 -7.10 16.29 6.51
CA LYS A 574 -7.44 15.18 7.41
C LYS A 574 -6.65 13.93 7.05
N VAL A 575 -6.58 13.57 5.77
CA VAL A 575 -5.76 12.45 5.29
C VAL A 575 -4.30 12.59 5.73
N MET A 576 -3.71 13.78 5.59
CA MET A 576 -2.34 14.03 6.01
C MET A 576 -2.14 13.90 7.52
N LYS A 577 -3.09 14.38 8.33
CA LYS A 577 -3.05 14.22 9.80
C LYS A 577 -3.12 12.76 10.21
N ILE A 578 -4.07 12.02 9.66
CA ILE A 578 -4.27 10.59 9.95
C ILE A 578 -3.02 9.80 9.53
N THR A 579 -2.47 10.07 8.34
CA THR A 579 -1.25 9.39 7.84
C THR A 579 -0.05 9.62 8.77
N MET A 580 0.23 10.88 9.14
CA MET A 580 1.34 11.20 10.05
C MET A 580 1.11 10.61 11.46
N ALA A 581 -0.13 10.63 11.95
CA ALA A 581 -0.49 10.04 13.23
C ALA A 581 -0.33 8.52 13.23
N PHE A 582 -0.69 7.86 12.13
CA PHE A 582 -0.51 6.42 11.94
C PHE A 582 0.98 6.04 11.95
N TYR A 583 1.83 6.75 11.21
CA TYR A 583 3.28 6.48 11.25
C TYR A 583 3.85 6.66 12.66
N GLN A 584 3.49 7.75 13.35
CA GLN A 584 3.86 7.94 14.75
C GLN A 584 3.36 6.77 15.62
N ALA A 585 2.11 6.33 15.44
CA ALA A 585 1.53 5.24 16.22
C ALA A 585 2.28 3.92 16.01
N VAL A 586 2.65 3.57 14.77
CA VAL A 586 3.48 2.40 14.46
C VAL A 586 4.85 2.50 15.14
N ILE A 587 5.49 3.66 15.04
CA ILE A 587 6.80 3.93 15.64
C ILE A 587 6.73 3.76 17.16
N GLN A 588 5.70 4.30 17.82
CA GLN A 588 5.57 4.33 19.28
C GLN A 588 5.04 3.04 19.92
N GLN A 589 4.62 2.03 19.14
CA GLN A 589 4.06 0.79 19.72
C GLN A 589 5.00 0.14 20.74
N SER A 590 4.45 -0.26 21.89
CA SER A 590 5.20 -0.86 22.99
C SER A 590 5.47 -2.36 22.76
N ARG A 591 6.45 -2.95 23.47
CA ARG A 591 6.72 -4.39 23.39
C ARG A 591 5.54 -5.25 23.85
N GLY A 592 4.74 -4.75 24.78
CA GLY A 592 3.56 -5.46 25.28
C GLY A 592 2.42 -5.52 24.25
N ASP A 593 2.44 -4.63 23.26
CA ASP A 593 1.46 -4.58 22.19
C ASP A 593 1.90 -5.41 20.98
N ARG A 594 3.05 -5.05 20.39
CA ARG A 594 3.66 -5.71 19.24
C ARG A 594 5.18 -5.60 19.41
N ASP A 595 5.83 -6.73 19.67
CA ASP A 595 7.29 -6.71 19.84
C ASP A 595 7.97 -6.35 18.52
N TYR A 596 8.96 -5.47 18.57
CA TYR A 596 9.76 -5.11 17.40
C TYR A 596 10.75 -6.23 17.05
N ARG A 597 11.12 -7.09 18.02
CA ARG A 597 11.97 -8.25 17.77
C ARG A 597 11.12 -9.48 17.43
N SER A 598 11.64 -10.27 16.51
CA SER A 598 11.09 -11.59 16.23
C SER A 598 11.31 -12.54 17.40
N GLU A 599 10.33 -13.40 17.66
CA GLU A 599 10.38 -14.47 18.65
C GLU A 599 10.58 -15.81 17.95
N TYR A 600 11.45 -16.65 18.52
CA TYR A 600 11.75 -17.99 18.01
C TYR A 600 11.45 -19.03 19.07
N ASP A 601 10.98 -20.21 18.63
CA ASP A 601 10.83 -21.35 19.50
C ASP A 601 12.20 -21.85 19.99
N GLU A 602 12.39 -21.90 21.31
CA GLU A 602 13.68 -22.27 21.91
C GLU A 602 14.12 -23.71 21.57
N THR A 603 13.17 -24.61 21.30
CA THR A 603 13.47 -26.03 21.07
C THR A 603 13.71 -26.33 19.59
N THR A 604 12.86 -25.80 18.71
CA THR A 604 12.87 -26.08 17.27
C THR A 604 13.64 -25.03 16.46
N GLY A 605 13.90 -23.85 17.04
CA GLY A 605 14.48 -22.70 16.36
C GLY A 605 13.54 -22.04 15.35
N ALA A 606 12.29 -22.49 15.25
CA ALA A 606 11.34 -21.97 14.28
C ALA A 606 10.84 -20.58 14.69
N LEU A 607 10.68 -19.68 13.72
CA LEU A 607 10.09 -18.35 13.95
C LEU A 607 8.66 -18.50 14.47
N LYS A 608 8.37 -18.04 15.69
CA LYS A 608 7.03 -18.04 16.30
C LYS A 608 6.25 -16.78 15.97
N GLN A 609 6.92 -15.64 16.07
CA GLN A 609 6.34 -14.33 15.82
C GLN A 609 7.35 -13.46 15.07
N MET A 610 6.89 -12.80 14.02
CA MET A 610 7.66 -11.80 13.30
C MET A 610 7.54 -10.46 14.02
N GLY A 611 8.68 -9.88 14.38
CA GLY A 611 8.73 -8.57 15.01
C GLY A 611 8.48 -7.43 14.02
N ILE A 612 8.04 -6.28 14.56
CA ILE A 612 7.65 -5.10 13.75
C ILE A 612 8.76 -4.07 13.51
N ILE A 613 10.04 -4.46 13.60
CA ILE A 613 11.15 -3.52 13.39
C ILE A 613 11.13 -2.88 11.99
N SER A 614 10.79 -3.66 10.95
CA SER A 614 10.67 -3.16 9.58
C SER A 614 9.53 -2.15 9.44
N ASP A 615 8.39 -2.38 10.09
CA ASP A 615 7.25 -1.45 10.11
C ASP A 615 7.67 -0.10 10.68
N LYS A 616 8.36 -0.11 11.81
CA LYS A 616 8.85 1.11 12.46
C LYS A 616 9.88 1.84 11.59
N ILE A 617 10.80 1.12 10.94
CA ILE A 617 11.77 1.70 10.00
C ILE A 617 11.06 2.39 8.82
N TYR A 618 10.11 1.71 8.18
CA TYR A 618 9.42 2.29 7.03
C TYR A 618 8.46 3.41 7.41
N ALA A 619 7.76 3.29 8.55
CA ALA A 619 6.95 4.38 9.08
C ALA A 619 7.82 5.64 9.32
N MET A 620 9.00 5.49 9.92
CA MET A 620 9.93 6.62 10.11
C MET A 620 10.50 7.11 8.78
N PHE A 621 10.84 6.21 7.87
CA PHE A 621 11.33 6.55 6.54
C PHE A 621 10.31 7.37 5.76
N PHE A 622 9.04 6.96 5.67
CA PHE A 622 8.01 7.70 4.94
C PHE A 622 7.49 8.93 5.68
N LEU A 623 7.56 8.94 7.02
CA LEU A 623 7.30 10.16 7.78
C LEU A 623 8.40 11.20 7.49
N ALA A 624 9.68 10.82 7.62
CA ALA A 624 10.83 11.73 7.65
C ALA A 624 11.58 11.87 6.33
N GLY A 625 11.24 11.04 5.36
CA GLY A 625 11.84 10.99 4.04
C GLY A 625 11.36 12.12 3.16
N ASP A 626 12.23 12.45 2.23
CA ASP A 626 11.86 13.15 1.01
C ASP A 626 11.87 12.13 -0.13
N ASP A 627 10.70 11.58 -0.39
CA ASP A 627 10.55 10.39 -1.21
C ASP A 627 10.22 10.76 -2.66
N ALA A 628 10.97 10.16 -3.58
CA ALA A 628 10.80 10.27 -5.01
C ALA A 628 9.63 9.40 -5.50
N ILE A 629 8.40 9.86 -5.29
CA ILE A 629 7.19 9.14 -5.74
C ILE A 629 6.72 9.72 -7.07
N PHE A 630 6.75 8.89 -8.12
CA PHE A 630 6.27 9.25 -9.45
C PHE A 630 4.74 9.04 -9.53
N TYR A 631 3.98 10.00 -9.00
CA TYR A 631 2.51 9.92 -9.07
C TYR A 631 1.98 10.29 -10.45
N ASN A 632 2.41 11.43 -10.99
CA ASN A 632 2.03 11.89 -12.32
C ASN A 632 3.24 11.81 -13.25
N PRO A 633 3.25 10.88 -14.23
CA PRO A 633 4.37 10.70 -15.15
C PRO A 633 4.58 11.91 -16.08
N ASN A 634 3.61 12.82 -16.18
CA ASN A 634 3.72 14.04 -16.98
C ASN A 634 4.31 15.23 -16.20
N LEU A 635 4.49 15.09 -14.87
CA LEU A 635 5.08 16.13 -14.03
C LEU A 635 6.50 15.76 -13.65
N VAL A 636 7.33 16.78 -13.45
CA VAL A 636 8.66 16.61 -12.86
C VAL A 636 8.48 16.01 -11.46
N MET A 637 9.35 15.06 -11.12
CA MET A 637 9.38 14.40 -9.81
C MET A 637 9.28 15.44 -8.68
N LEU A 638 8.19 15.37 -7.92
CA LEU A 638 7.93 16.28 -6.81
C LEU A 638 8.54 15.72 -5.53
N HIS A 639 9.04 16.61 -4.68
CA HIS A 639 9.64 16.27 -3.39
C HIS A 639 8.57 15.97 -2.33
N ASN A 640 8.36 14.70 -1.98
CA ASN A 640 7.23 14.27 -1.17
C ASN A 640 7.59 14.17 0.31
N SER A 641 7.76 15.35 0.94
CA SER A 641 8.03 15.47 2.36
C SER A 641 6.87 16.13 3.09
N PHE A 642 6.51 15.61 4.27
CA PHE A 642 5.55 16.29 5.16
C PHE A 642 6.13 17.60 5.72
N LEU A 643 7.47 17.75 5.75
CA LEU A 643 8.12 19.00 6.17
C LEU A 643 7.86 20.15 5.21
N THR A 644 7.63 19.87 3.92
CA THR A 644 7.22 20.87 2.92
C THR A 644 5.92 21.58 3.32
N TYR A 645 5.08 20.91 4.13
CA TYR A 645 3.78 21.39 4.60
C TYR A 645 3.81 21.98 6.02
N SER A 646 5.00 22.18 6.59
CA SER A 646 5.18 22.88 7.87
C SER A 646 4.57 24.30 7.88
N LYS A 647 4.30 24.89 6.71
CA LYS A 647 3.62 26.19 6.56
C LYS A 647 2.15 26.10 6.19
N GLU A 648 1.63 24.91 5.89
CA GLU A 648 0.26 24.73 5.42
C GLU A 648 -0.73 25.05 6.54
N PRO A 649 -1.67 26.00 6.33
CA PRO A 649 -2.67 26.35 7.32
C PRO A 649 -3.48 25.13 7.78
N GLY A 650 -3.49 24.88 9.09
CA GLY A 650 -4.18 23.75 9.70
C GLY A 650 -3.35 22.46 9.81
N LEU A 651 -2.13 22.41 9.23
CA LEU A 651 -1.16 21.32 9.42
C LEU A 651 0.07 21.73 10.23
N ALA A 652 0.56 22.96 10.07
CA ALA A 652 1.81 23.44 10.66
C ALA A 652 2.10 22.99 12.10
N GLN A 653 1.19 23.29 13.04
CA GLN A 653 1.34 22.93 14.46
C GLN A 653 1.30 21.42 14.70
N PHE A 654 0.48 20.72 13.93
CA PHE A 654 0.35 19.27 14.03
C PHE A 654 1.64 18.58 13.56
N THR A 655 2.13 18.96 12.38
CA THR A 655 3.38 18.48 11.81
C THR A 655 4.55 18.74 12.77
N ASP A 656 4.69 19.95 13.30
CA ASP A 656 5.73 20.29 14.28
C ASP A 656 5.69 19.39 15.53
N ARG A 657 4.48 19.11 16.05
CA ARG A 657 4.31 18.22 17.20
C ARG A 657 4.70 16.78 16.89
N ILE A 658 4.22 16.22 15.78
CA ILE A 658 4.60 14.87 15.35
C ILE A 658 6.12 14.77 15.26
N TRP A 659 6.77 15.75 14.62
CA TRP A 659 8.22 15.79 14.49
C TRP A 659 8.96 15.83 15.82
N ARG A 660 8.54 16.72 16.71
CA ARG A 660 9.10 16.81 18.06
C ARG A 660 9.04 15.45 18.75
N ASN A 661 7.88 14.79 18.76
CA ASN A 661 7.76 13.46 19.35
C ASN A 661 8.76 12.46 18.76
N MET A 662 8.88 12.42 17.42
CA MET A 662 9.72 11.43 16.74
C MET A 662 11.21 11.58 16.96
N VAL A 663 11.70 12.79 17.24
CA VAL A 663 13.13 13.06 17.41
C VAL A 663 13.55 13.22 18.88
N THR A 664 12.58 13.38 19.80
CA THR A 664 12.85 13.53 21.25
C THR A 664 12.36 12.38 22.11
N ASP A 665 11.29 11.66 21.74
CA ASP A 665 10.71 10.61 22.58
C ASP A 665 11.60 9.35 22.57
N ARG A 666 12.00 8.91 23.77
CA ARG A 666 12.84 7.72 23.98
C ARG A 666 12.09 6.53 24.55
N ASN A 667 10.80 6.69 24.89
CA ASN A 667 9.96 5.59 25.40
C ASN A 667 9.49 4.64 24.28
N ILE A 668 10.15 4.71 23.13
CA ILE A 668 9.89 3.87 21.97
C ILE A 668 10.50 2.50 22.23
N ALA A 669 9.69 1.44 22.17
CA ALA A 669 10.16 0.06 22.31
C ALA A 669 11.01 -0.38 21.11
N MET A 670 12.28 0.05 21.06
CA MET A 670 13.22 -0.16 19.95
C MET A 670 14.67 -0.24 20.41
N GLU A 671 15.57 -0.53 19.46
CA GLU A 671 17.01 -0.43 19.68
C GLU A 671 17.48 1.03 19.81
N PRO A 672 18.56 1.30 20.58
CA PRO A 672 19.08 2.66 20.76
C PRO A 672 19.44 3.42 19.48
N TRP A 673 19.81 2.71 18.40
CA TRP A 673 20.19 3.34 17.13
C TRP A 673 19.00 3.97 16.38
N PHE A 674 17.76 3.58 16.69
CA PHE A 674 16.60 3.99 15.91
C PHE A 674 16.28 5.49 16.04
N ILE A 675 16.42 6.06 17.24
CA ILE A 675 16.21 7.49 17.44
C ILE A 675 17.25 8.32 16.67
N ASN A 676 18.48 7.80 16.53
CA ASN A 676 19.53 8.44 15.75
C ASN A 676 19.17 8.42 14.25
N PHE A 677 18.63 7.30 13.76
CA PHE A 677 18.08 7.20 12.41
C PHE A 677 16.98 8.25 12.17
N ALA A 678 16.04 8.41 13.10
CA ALA A 678 14.98 9.41 13.02
C ALA A 678 15.52 10.85 12.92
N ARG A 679 16.44 11.22 13.81
CA ARG A 679 17.09 12.54 13.84
C ARG A 679 17.87 12.82 12.55
N PHE A 680 18.59 11.81 12.05
CA PHE A 680 19.32 11.90 10.79
C PHE A 680 18.36 12.15 9.62
N GLN A 681 17.26 11.41 9.51
CA GLN A 681 16.30 11.60 8.42
C GLN A 681 15.64 12.97 8.46
N TYR A 682 15.26 13.46 9.64
CA TYR A 682 14.75 14.82 9.82
C TYR A 682 15.78 15.86 9.34
N ALA A 683 17.03 15.76 9.80
CA ALA A 683 18.09 16.69 9.42
C ALA A 683 18.32 16.69 7.91
N LYS A 684 18.38 15.50 7.29
CA LYS A 684 18.56 15.33 5.85
C LYS A 684 17.44 16.03 5.08
N ASN A 685 16.20 15.78 5.47
CA ASN A 685 15.03 16.36 4.81
C ASN A 685 14.90 17.88 5.03
N ALA A 686 15.26 18.38 6.22
CA ALA A 686 15.30 19.81 6.52
C ALA A 686 16.32 20.58 5.67
N THR A 687 17.41 19.93 5.22
CA THR A 687 18.42 20.54 4.32
C THR A 687 18.07 20.45 2.84
N ASN A 688 16.99 19.76 2.48
CA ASN A 688 16.56 19.62 1.10
C ASN A 688 16.23 20.97 0.48
N TYR A 689 16.60 21.17 -0.79
CA TYR A 689 16.40 22.44 -1.52
C TYR A 689 14.97 22.99 -1.38
N ASN A 690 13.95 22.13 -1.45
CA ASN A 690 12.54 22.53 -1.39
C ASN A 690 12.08 22.97 0.00
N ASN A 691 12.85 22.61 1.04
CA ASN A 691 12.57 22.89 2.43
C ASN A 691 13.45 24.00 3.02
N ARG A 692 14.49 24.45 2.30
CA ARG A 692 15.43 25.48 2.77
C ARG A 692 14.75 26.82 3.10
N ASP A 693 13.70 27.17 2.38
CA ASP A 693 12.94 28.41 2.58
C ASP A 693 11.78 28.26 3.59
N ALA A 694 11.50 27.04 4.07
CA ALA A 694 10.52 26.79 5.11
C ALA A 694 11.09 27.22 6.48
N ALA A 695 10.81 28.47 6.89
CA ALA A 695 11.11 29.09 8.20
C ALA A 695 11.99 28.23 9.11
N ASN A 696 13.28 28.20 8.77
CA ASN A 696 14.39 27.49 9.39
C ASN A 696 14.04 26.17 10.13
N LEU A 697 13.56 25.15 9.40
CA LEU A 697 13.49 23.77 9.90
C LEU A 697 14.82 23.29 10.53
N ILE A 698 15.96 23.72 9.98
CA ILE A 698 17.28 23.47 10.56
C ILE A 698 17.44 24.19 11.90
N ASN A 699 16.91 25.42 12.04
CA ASN A 699 16.96 26.12 13.32
C ASN A 699 16.17 25.39 14.38
N ALA A 700 15.09 24.66 14.08
CA ALA A 700 14.38 23.88 15.10
C ALA A 700 15.32 23.00 15.96
N MET A 701 16.44 22.53 15.37
CA MET A 701 17.51 21.77 16.03
C MET A 701 18.70 22.62 16.51
N LYS A 702 18.56 23.94 16.58
CA LYS A 702 19.65 24.88 16.83
C LYS A 702 20.22 24.64 18.21
N ILE A 703 21.54 24.47 18.21
CA ILE A 703 22.34 24.20 19.39
C ILE A 703 23.72 24.81 19.19
N VAL A 704 24.22 25.46 20.23
CA VAL A 704 25.56 26.05 20.22
C VAL A 704 26.41 25.38 21.29
N ARG A 705 27.69 25.18 20.98
CA ARG A 705 28.70 24.70 21.93
C ARG A 705 29.55 25.89 22.39
N ILE A 706 29.77 25.96 23.68
CA ILE A 706 30.54 27.00 24.36
C ILE A 706 31.62 26.26 25.17
N GLU A 707 32.89 26.54 24.87
CA GLU A 707 34.01 25.72 25.33
C GLU A 707 34.28 25.83 26.83
N ASN A 708 33.89 26.94 27.49
CA ASN A 708 34.22 27.17 28.89
C ASN A 708 33.23 28.11 29.60
N ALA A 709 33.21 28.05 30.94
CA ALA A 709 32.30 28.83 31.79
C ALA A 709 32.51 30.34 31.67
N LYS A 710 33.76 30.75 31.39
CA LYS A 710 34.11 32.16 31.22
C LYS A 710 33.41 32.72 29.98
N ASP A 711 33.42 32.01 28.87
CA ASP A 711 32.74 32.42 27.63
C ASP A 711 31.22 32.40 27.81
N LEU A 712 30.66 31.41 28.51
CA LEU A 712 29.23 31.38 28.83
C LEU A 712 28.79 32.64 29.62
N LYS A 713 29.59 33.05 30.60
CA LYS A 713 29.33 34.26 31.40
C LYS A 713 29.59 35.54 30.61
N ASP A 714 30.70 35.63 29.90
CA ASP A 714 31.11 36.83 29.18
C ASP A 714 30.16 37.12 28.01
N GLN A 715 29.72 36.09 27.29
CA GLN A 715 28.88 36.24 26.10
C GLN A 715 27.38 36.31 26.43
N TYR A 716 26.92 35.50 27.39
CA TYR A 716 25.49 35.30 27.66
C TYR A 716 25.05 35.71 29.07
N GLY A 717 25.98 36.02 29.98
CA GLY A 717 25.66 36.39 31.36
C GLY A 717 25.13 35.24 32.20
N VAL A 718 25.27 33.99 31.73
CA VAL A 718 24.81 32.78 32.44
C VAL A 718 25.96 32.23 33.28
N THR A 719 25.66 31.83 34.52
CA THR A 719 26.61 31.14 35.40
C THR A 719 25.97 29.81 35.81
N MET A 720 26.71 28.72 35.67
CA MET A 720 26.29 27.37 36.08
C MET A 720 27.23 26.87 37.16
N ASP A 721 26.66 26.19 38.16
CA ASP A 721 27.43 25.35 39.07
C ASP A 721 27.84 24.08 38.31
N VAL A 722 29.09 23.63 38.47
CA VAL A 722 29.59 22.40 37.82
C VAL A 722 28.82 21.17 38.33
N ALA A 723 28.23 21.26 39.53
CA ALA A 723 27.34 20.24 40.09
C ALA A 723 25.93 20.23 39.47
N GLN A 724 25.55 21.24 38.68
CA GLN A 724 24.25 21.28 37.99
C GLN A 724 24.41 20.87 36.52
N PRO A 725 23.85 19.73 36.09
CA PRO A 725 24.01 19.24 34.72
C PRO A 725 23.26 20.10 33.70
N ALA A 726 22.26 20.89 34.13
CA ALA A 726 21.52 21.79 33.27
C ALA A 726 20.88 22.96 34.05
N VAL A 727 20.72 24.11 33.40
CA VAL A 727 20.00 25.29 33.91
C VAL A 727 19.05 25.85 32.85
N ARG A 728 17.83 26.19 33.26
CA ARG A 728 16.91 27.01 32.46
C ARG A 728 16.96 28.44 32.96
N THR A 729 17.13 29.39 32.05
CA THR A 729 17.18 30.81 32.41
C THR A 729 16.73 31.69 31.26
N ARG A 730 16.36 32.93 31.59
CA ARG A 730 16.07 33.95 30.60
C ARG A 730 17.34 34.75 30.32
N LEU A 731 17.81 34.75 29.07
CA LEU A 731 19.12 35.28 28.69
C LEU A 731 19.35 36.72 29.19
N PRO A 732 20.22 36.94 30.19
CA PRO A 732 20.46 38.27 30.75
C PRO A 732 21.20 39.19 29.76
N LYS A 733 22.04 38.58 28.92
CA LYS A 733 22.95 39.24 27.99
C LYS A 733 23.09 38.36 26.73
N SER A 734 23.42 38.99 25.60
CA SER A 734 23.90 38.31 24.41
C SER A 734 24.82 39.26 23.64
N THR A 735 26.05 38.84 23.36
CA THR A 735 27.04 39.63 22.59
C THR A 735 27.40 39.03 21.24
N THR A 736 27.02 37.79 20.98
CA THR A 736 27.33 37.07 19.73
C THR A 736 26.24 37.24 18.68
N GLY A 737 25.05 37.70 19.07
CA GLY A 737 23.86 37.76 18.20
C GLY A 737 23.28 36.38 17.88
N THR A 738 23.84 35.30 18.43
CA THR A 738 23.38 33.93 18.15
C THR A 738 22.03 33.63 18.79
N PHE A 739 21.73 34.24 19.94
CA PHE A 739 20.41 34.27 20.58
C PHE A 739 20.14 35.70 21.04
N ASN A 740 18.90 36.07 21.30
CA ASN A 740 18.54 37.42 21.71
C ASN A 740 18.51 37.55 23.24
N LYS A 741 18.85 38.75 23.73
CA LYS A 741 18.64 39.08 25.14
C LYS A 741 17.16 38.92 25.48
N GLY A 742 16.87 38.18 26.54
CA GLY A 742 15.50 37.93 26.98
C GLY A 742 14.88 36.65 26.41
N ASP A 743 15.58 35.90 25.54
CA ASP A 743 15.15 34.57 25.12
C ASP A 743 15.17 33.60 26.31
N ASP A 744 14.21 32.69 26.34
CA ASP A 744 14.23 31.56 27.27
C ASP A 744 15.15 30.48 26.71
N VAL A 745 16.21 30.17 27.46
CA VAL A 745 17.23 29.20 27.08
C VAL A 745 17.39 28.09 28.11
N VAL A 746 17.83 26.93 27.63
CA VAL A 746 18.37 25.87 28.47
C VAL A 746 19.84 25.68 28.12
N VAL A 747 20.68 25.63 29.15
CA VAL A 747 22.11 25.37 29.04
C VAL A 747 22.43 24.08 29.78
N VAL A 748 23.15 23.17 29.13
CA VAL A 748 23.53 21.85 29.67
C VAL A 748 25.05 21.73 29.67
N HIS A 749 25.62 21.11 30.70
CA HIS A 749 27.06 20.91 30.83
C HIS A 749 27.41 19.44 30.56
N VAL A 750 28.19 19.19 29.50
CA VAL A 750 28.56 17.84 29.03
C VAL A 750 30.06 17.81 28.76
N ASP A 751 30.80 16.96 29.48
CA ASP A 751 32.22 16.68 29.29
C ASP A 751 33.11 17.94 29.16
N GLY A 752 32.89 18.91 30.05
CA GLY A 752 33.67 20.16 30.12
C GLY A 752 33.24 21.25 29.15
N SER A 753 32.21 21.01 28.32
CA SER A 753 31.62 22.00 27.41
C SER A 753 30.19 22.35 27.81
N TYR A 754 29.74 23.55 27.44
CA TYR A 754 28.38 24.00 27.67
C TYR A 754 27.63 24.03 26.34
N TYR A 755 26.44 23.43 26.31
CA TYR A 755 25.58 23.43 25.13
C TYR A 755 24.32 24.25 25.43
N MET A 756 23.91 25.11 24.51
CA MET A 756 22.79 26.03 24.72
C MET A 756 21.84 26.04 23.54
N THR A 757 20.55 26.14 23.83
CA THR A 757 19.45 26.27 22.86
C THR A 757 18.34 27.18 23.43
N SER A 758 17.43 27.66 22.58
CA SER A 758 16.33 28.56 22.97
C SER A 758 14.97 28.05 22.52
N VAL A 759 13.91 28.43 23.23
CA VAL A 759 12.52 28.14 22.80
C VAL A 759 12.22 28.78 21.45
N ALA A 760 12.75 29.98 21.19
CA ALA A 760 12.39 30.78 20.02
C ALA A 760 13.02 30.25 18.73
N GLU A 761 14.25 29.72 18.80
CA GLU A 761 14.98 29.32 17.61
C GLU A 761 15.26 27.84 17.54
N GLY A 762 15.44 27.12 18.67
CA GLY A 762 15.80 25.70 18.72
C GLY A 762 14.80 24.86 19.51
N HIS A 763 13.51 25.05 19.27
CA HIS A 763 12.42 24.50 20.07
C HIS A 763 12.40 22.97 20.19
N VAL A 764 12.92 22.23 19.20
CA VAL A 764 13.04 20.76 19.26
C VAL A 764 14.16 20.36 20.22
N THR A 765 15.36 20.94 20.07
CA THR A 765 16.47 20.68 20.98
C THR A 765 16.17 21.19 22.39
N PHE A 766 15.43 22.28 22.51
CA PHE A 766 14.95 22.81 23.79
C PHE A 766 14.06 21.79 24.51
N ALA A 767 13.10 21.17 23.81
CA ALA A 767 12.23 20.17 24.39
C ALA A 767 13.01 18.94 24.90
N LEU A 768 14.00 18.48 24.14
CA LEU A 768 14.92 17.42 24.55
C LEU A 768 15.68 17.78 25.84
N PHE A 769 16.25 18.99 25.88
CA PHE A 769 17.02 19.44 27.04
C PHE A 769 16.15 19.59 28.28
N GLN A 770 14.88 20.02 28.10
CA GLN A 770 13.92 20.14 29.19
C GLN A 770 13.50 18.78 29.74
N ASP A 771 13.15 17.80 28.89
CA ASP A 771 12.76 16.46 29.31
C ASP A 771 13.90 15.76 30.08
N ALA A 772 15.14 15.92 29.61
CA ALA A 772 16.30 15.42 30.33
C ALA A 772 16.53 16.13 31.66
N LEU A 773 16.36 17.45 31.72
CA LEU A 773 16.48 18.22 32.95
C LEU A 773 15.45 17.79 34.00
N ASP A 774 14.21 17.53 33.58
CA ASP A 774 13.13 17.06 34.45
C ASP A 774 13.42 15.64 34.98
N LYS A 775 13.99 14.76 34.15
CA LYS A 775 14.41 13.40 34.56
C LYS A 775 15.58 13.42 35.54
N ILE A 776 16.61 14.21 35.25
CA ILE A 776 17.79 14.33 36.13
C ILE A 776 17.43 14.95 37.49
N GLN A 777 16.43 15.82 37.56
CA GLN A 777 15.94 16.40 38.81
C GLN A 777 14.97 15.47 39.59
N GLY A 778 14.30 14.53 38.91
CA GLY A 778 13.28 13.66 39.50
C GLY A 778 13.75 12.26 39.90
N SER A 779 14.74 11.68 39.20
CA SER A 779 15.32 10.37 39.53
C SER A 779 16.72 10.57 40.09
N GLY A 780 16.95 10.19 41.35
CA GLY A 780 18.30 10.12 41.90
C GLY A 780 19.21 9.27 41.01
N ASP A 781 20.35 9.83 40.60
CA ASP A 781 21.51 9.23 39.94
C ASP A 781 21.29 7.87 39.25
N ASP A 782 20.56 7.84 38.14
CA ASP A 782 20.65 6.72 37.18
C ASP A 782 21.70 7.06 36.11
N ASP A 783 22.92 6.55 36.30
CA ASP A 783 24.13 6.81 35.48
C ASP A 783 23.93 6.47 33.98
N GLN A 784 23.02 5.53 33.68
CA GLN A 784 22.66 5.19 32.28
C GLN A 784 21.87 6.30 31.59
N SER A 785 20.99 6.99 32.33
CA SER A 785 20.16 8.08 31.78
C SER A 785 21.01 9.31 31.40
N ILE A 786 22.01 9.64 32.22
CA ILE A 786 22.93 10.77 32.02
C ILE A 786 23.87 10.50 30.83
N THR A 787 24.43 9.28 30.76
CA THR A 787 25.31 8.88 29.65
C THR A 787 24.58 8.99 28.30
N GLN A 788 23.35 8.50 28.24
CA GLN A 788 22.54 8.56 27.02
C GLN A 788 22.15 9.99 26.65
N PHE A 789 21.84 10.83 27.64
CA PHE A 789 21.57 12.25 27.41
C PHE A 789 22.79 12.99 26.82
N ASN A 790 23.99 12.74 27.34
CA ASN A 790 25.22 13.33 26.84
C ASN A 790 25.50 12.95 25.37
N MET A 791 25.17 11.72 24.99
CA MET A 791 25.24 11.28 23.58
C MET A 791 24.28 12.08 22.69
N ASP A 792 23.07 12.36 23.17
CA ASP A 792 22.06 13.11 22.40
C ASP A 792 22.43 14.55 22.14
N VAL A 793 22.93 15.22 23.17
CA VAL A 793 23.43 16.60 23.06
C VAL A 793 24.49 16.68 21.97
N ARG A 794 25.41 15.72 21.94
CA ARG A 794 26.48 15.63 20.93
C ARG A 794 25.94 15.33 19.55
N GLU A 795 25.00 14.40 19.44
CA GLU A 795 24.40 14.05 18.17
C GLU A 795 23.65 15.22 17.54
N PHE A 796 22.77 15.89 18.30
CA PHE A 796 22.06 17.08 17.82
C PHE A 796 23.03 18.19 17.42
N PHE A 797 24.08 18.41 18.22
CA PHE A 797 25.15 19.35 17.87
C PHE A 797 25.80 18.98 16.54
N TRP A 798 26.17 17.72 16.36
CA TRP A 798 26.80 17.25 15.14
C TRP A 798 25.88 17.39 13.93
N LEU A 799 24.63 16.91 14.03
CA LEU A 799 23.63 17.01 12.96
C LEU A 799 23.30 18.46 12.59
N TYR A 800 23.14 19.35 13.58
CA TYR A 800 22.88 20.77 13.33
C TYR A 800 24.03 21.42 12.55
N ASN A 801 25.28 21.17 12.94
CA ASN A 801 26.45 21.72 12.25
C ASN A 801 26.62 21.15 10.84
N LEU A 802 26.38 19.85 10.64
CA LEU A 802 26.37 19.25 9.31
C LEU A 802 25.29 19.85 8.42
N ALA A 803 24.08 20.03 8.96
CA ALA A 803 22.97 20.63 8.25
C ALA A 803 23.26 22.10 7.85
N GLN A 804 23.83 22.89 8.76
CA GLN A 804 24.21 24.29 8.52
C GLN A 804 25.35 24.43 7.50
N SER A 805 26.34 23.53 7.54
CA SER A 805 27.47 23.56 6.61
C SER A 805 27.15 23.01 5.22
N GLY A 806 25.99 22.38 5.04
CA GLY A 806 25.62 21.67 3.82
C GLY A 806 26.33 20.33 3.63
N SER A 807 27.15 19.88 4.61
CA SER A 807 27.93 18.64 4.55
C SER A 807 27.12 17.37 4.82
N LEU A 808 25.81 17.52 5.08
CA LEU A 808 24.88 16.42 5.34
C LEU A 808 24.37 15.75 4.05
N GLN A 809 24.38 16.48 2.93
CA GLN A 809 24.07 15.97 1.58
C GLN A 809 25.30 15.26 1.01
#